data_AF-A0A8R2F8S4-F1
#
_entry.id   AF-A0A8R2F8S4-F1
#
_cell.length_a   1.000
_cell.length_b   1.000
_cell.length_c   1.000
_cell.angle_alpha   90.00
_cell.angle_beta   90.00
_cell.angle_gamma   90.00
#
_symmetry.space_group_name_H-M   'P 1'
#
loop_
_entity.id
_entity.type
_entity.pdbx_description
1 polymer ?
#
loop_
_entity_poly.entity_id
_entity_poly.type
_entity_poly.pdbx_seq_one_letter_code
_entity_poly.pdbx_strand_id
1 'polypeptide(L)'
;MGFADASTKGYAATIYMRSVDAAGDILVKFITCKTKVAPIKTAVANDSPSIPRLELCGALLLAQTLHHVHQVLSSEISITCLRAWTDSSIVLSWLTSDQKYFKIFITNRIAKIHQLVPACKWSHVSTAENPADPASRGLLPRAAMSSDIYWNGPEFLGRPEEQWPKSKFTPLSPDQLPETRPNVTSTLVANVSSSPLELFTRFSSLARMQRVLSFVFRFVRRSRRQPVCSGPPMFLEYETALSVVVRQTQKYYFSELINMLKKQSTISPPSLAQLAPYVDETGVLRVGGRLRFSFIHPDSKHPILLPRDSHLTTLLIRHYHLSFLHGGPKLILSMLNRRFWIMSGRAAVRREIFACVPCTRHKAIRPQPIMADLPPYRVRPHRPFSHVGMDYGGPFLVKEHKRRSAQSVKVYLALFVCMAVKAVHLEIVTELTTDAFLAALDRFVARRGIPTDIYSDCGTNYVGAARQLKLLFRNAKEQDRISSHLACTWHFNPPATPHFGGIWEAGIKSAKIHLKHVIGQQILTHEEFVTLTTRVEGILNSRPITPASSDPHDLSALTPGHFLIGEPIHALPERDITDIKINRLNRWQLIRQCHQSYWKRWSREYLSSLQGRSKWYKSSPNLKVNDMVIVEAPSRPPTEWRLGRVTEVHPGADDVVRVVSVRTRDGIYKRPVVKLVRLPVEP
;
A
#
# COMPACT_ATOMS: atom_id res chain seq x y z
N MET A 1 -24.14 -23.02 -38.61
CA MET A 1 -24.83 -24.23 -38.13
C MET A 1 -23.85 -25.03 -37.29
N GLY A 2 -24.23 -25.50 -36.10
CA GLY A 2 -23.31 -26.14 -35.17
C GLY A 2 -23.87 -27.40 -34.52
N PHE A 3 -23.03 -28.42 -34.30
CA PHE A 3 -23.43 -29.70 -33.70
C PHE A 3 -22.50 -30.05 -32.55
N ALA A 4 -23.07 -30.54 -31.46
CA ALA A 4 -22.36 -30.96 -30.26
C ALA A 4 -22.60 -32.45 -29.99
N ASP A 5 -21.56 -33.14 -29.57
CA ASP A 5 -21.66 -34.51 -29.06
C ASP A 5 -20.64 -34.77 -27.94
N ALA A 6 -20.91 -35.78 -27.11
CA ALA A 6 -19.99 -36.24 -26.08
C ALA A 6 -20.02 -37.76 -25.90
N SER A 7 -18.83 -38.33 -25.70
CA SER A 7 -18.62 -39.73 -25.35
C SER A 7 -17.75 -39.85 -24.09
N THR A 8 -17.56 -41.08 -23.62
CA THR A 8 -16.62 -41.37 -22.52
C THR A 8 -15.16 -41.08 -22.89
N LYS A 9 -14.82 -40.93 -24.18
CA LYS A 9 -13.47 -40.61 -24.66
C LYS A 9 -13.23 -39.10 -24.77
N GLY A 10 -14.26 -38.34 -25.12
CA GLY A 10 -14.15 -36.90 -25.36
C GLY A 10 -15.45 -36.29 -25.83
N TYR A 11 -15.47 -34.97 -25.99
CA TYR A 11 -16.61 -34.22 -26.51
C TYR A 11 -16.16 -33.28 -27.62
N ALA A 12 -17.07 -33.04 -28.56
CA ALA A 12 -16.76 -32.38 -29.82
C ALA A 12 -17.82 -31.34 -30.18
N ALA A 13 -17.38 -30.34 -30.96
CA ALA A 13 -18.21 -29.35 -31.60
C ALA A 13 -17.81 -29.23 -33.08
N THR A 14 -18.75 -29.44 -34.00
CA THR A 14 -18.55 -29.26 -35.44
C THR A 14 -19.40 -28.10 -35.96
N ILE A 15 -18.84 -27.29 -36.85
CA ILE A 15 -19.51 -26.10 -37.39
C ILE A 15 -19.47 -26.13 -38.91
N TYR A 16 -20.63 -25.86 -39.50
CA TYR A 16 -20.85 -25.71 -40.93
C TYR A 16 -21.41 -24.33 -41.23
N MET A 17 -21.01 -23.77 -42.36
CA MET A 17 -21.64 -22.62 -42.98
C MET A 17 -22.65 -23.12 -44.00
N ARG A 18 -23.86 -22.55 -43.96
CA ARG A 18 -24.90 -22.78 -44.94
C ARG A 18 -25.20 -21.45 -45.59
N SER A 19 -25.00 -21.35 -46.90
CA SER A 19 -25.39 -20.21 -47.71
C SER A 19 -26.53 -20.60 -48.64
N VAL A 20 -27.43 -19.65 -48.89
CA VAL A 20 -28.49 -19.76 -49.90
C VAL A 20 -28.27 -18.61 -50.86
N ASP A 21 -28.13 -18.91 -52.14
CA ASP A 21 -27.96 -17.86 -53.15
C ASP A 21 -29.31 -17.26 -53.57
N ALA A 22 -29.28 -16.30 -54.52
CA ALA A 22 -30.48 -15.64 -55.01
C ALA A 22 -31.39 -16.56 -55.85
N ALA A 23 -30.87 -17.68 -56.39
CA ALA A 23 -31.63 -18.68 -57.13
C ALA A 23 -32.28 -19.72 -56.20
N GLY A 24 -31.90 -19.73 -54.91
CA GLY A 24 -32.39 -20.68 -53.91
C GLY A 24 -31.49 -21.90 -53.75
N ASP A 25 -30.32 -21.94 -54.40
CA ASP A 25 -29.38 -23.05 -54.29
C ASP A 25 -28.68 -23.02 -52.93
N ILE A 26 -28.64 -24.17 -52.28
CA ILE A 26 -28.16 -24.33 -50.91
C ILE A 26 -26.77 -24.96 -50.94
N LEU A 27 -25.78 -24.25 -50.40
CA LEU A 27 -24.43 -24.76 -50.23
C LEU A 27 -24.10 -24.92 -48.74
N VAL A 28 -23.64 -26.11 -48.37
CA VAL A 28 -23.17 -26.41 -47.01
C VAL A 28 -21.67 -26.70 -47.06
N LYS A 29 -20.89 -26.02 -46.21
CA LYS A 29 -19.43 -26.21 -46.11
C LYS A 29 -18.99 -26.36 -44.67
N PHE A 30 -18.12 -27.33 -44.43
CA PHE A 30 -17.43 -27.49 -43.16
C PHE A 30 -16.52 -26.29 -42.90
N ILE A 31 -16.56 -25.75 -41.68
CA ILE A 31 -15.75 -24.60 -41.26
C ILE A 31 -14.70 -25.04 -40.26
N THR A 32 -15.12 -25.67 -39.18
CA THR A 32 -14.19 -26.08 -38.12
C THR A 32 -14.77 -27.18 -37.24
N CYS A 33 -13.87 -27.95 -36.64
CA CYS A 33 -14.18 -28.90 -35.58
C CYS A 33 -13.26 -28.63 -34.39
N LYS A 34 -13.82 -28.68 -33.19
CA LYS A 34 -13.09 -28.58 -31.94
C LYS A 34 -13.41 -29.76 -31.05
N THR A 35 -12.38 -30.45 -30.59
CA THR A 35 -12.51 -31.62 -29.71
C THR A 35 -11.79 -31.40 -28.38
N LYS A 36 -12.26 -32.07 -27.34
CA LYS A 36 -11.60 -32.14 -26.03
C LYS A 36 -11.68 -33.55 -25.47
N VAL A 37 -10.58 -34.02 -24.89
CA VAL A 37 -10.50 -35.33 -24.24
C VAL A 37 -11.30 -35.29 -22.93
N ALA A 38 -12.04 -36.37 -22.65
CA ALA A 38 -12.78 -36.51 -21.41
C ALA A 38 -11.82 -36.69 -20.22
N PRO A 39 -12.10 -36.12 -19.04
CA PRO A 39 -11.25 -36.31 -17.86
C PRO A 39 -11.10 -37.79 -17.48
N ILE A 40 -9.86 -38.24 -17.24
CA ILE A 40 -9.55 -39.63 -16.87
C ILE A 40 -10.12 -39.93 -15.48
N LYS A 41 -10.73 -41.11 -15.32
CA LYS A 41 -11.14 -41.65 -14.01
C LYS A 41 -9.89 -41.88 -13.15
N THR A 42 -9.55 -40.96 -12.25
CA THR A 42 -8.57 -41.22 -11.19
C THR A 42 -9.25 -41.95 -10.04
N ALA A 43 -8.65 -43.06 -9.59
CA ALA A 43 -9.21 -43.96 -8.57
C ALA A 43 -9.47 -43.33 -7.18
N VAL A 44 -9.16 -42.05 -6.99
CA VAL A 44 -9.19 -41.35 -5.69
C VAL A 44 -10.35 -40.35 -5.59
N ALA A 45 -11.12 -40.10 -6.65
CA ALA A 45 -12.27 -39.21 -6.59
C ALA A 45 -13.50 -39.81 -7.30
N ASN A 46 -14.63 -39.90 -6.59
CA ASN A 46 -15.96 -40.23 -7.13
C ASN A 46 -16.50 -39.17 -8.13
N ASP A 47 -15.65 -38.29 -8.66
CA ASP A 47 -15.98 -37.11 -9.47
C ASP A 47 -15.66 -37.30 -10.96
N SER A 48 -15.77 -38.53 -11.49
CA SER A 48 -15.81 -38.68 -12.95
C SER A 48 -17.08 -38.02 -13.49
N PRO A 49 -16.99 -37.09 -14.46
CA PRO A 49 -18.18 -36.43 -15.00
C PRO A 49 -19.11 -37.47 -15.61
N SER A 50 -20.39 -37.43 -15.21
CA SER A 50 -21.43 -38.25 -15.82
C SER A 50 -21.58 -37.92 -17.31
N ILE A 51 -22.12 -38.86 -18.10
CA ILE A 51 -22.36 -38.64 -19.54
C ILE A 51 -23.15 -37.33 -19.78
N PRO A 52 -24.24 -37.03 -19.03
CA PRO A 52 -24.92 -35.75 -19.16
C PRO A 52 -24.04 -34.52 -18.89
N ARG A 53 -23.11 -34.58 -17.92
CA ARG A 53 -22.16 -33.48 -17.69
C ARG A 53 -21.21 -33.29 -18.88
N LEU A 54 -20.78 -34.38 -19.51
CA LEU A 54 -19.93 -34.34 -20.69
C LEU A 54 -20.68 -33.77 -21.91
N GLU A 55 -21.93 -34.19 -22.12
CA GLU A 55 -22.81 -33.66 -23.16
C GLU A 55 -23.03 -32.14 -22.99
N LEU A 56 -23.26 -31.67 -21.76
CA LEU A 56 -23.36 -30.23 -21.46
C LEU A 56 -22.03 -29.50 -21.70
N CYS A 57 -20.89 -30.15 -21.46
CA CYS A 57 -19.58 -29.60 -21.82
C CYS A 57 -19.39 -29.53 -23.34
N GLY A 58 -19.90 -30.50 -24.10
CA GLY A 58 -19.99 -30.47 -25.56
C GLY A 58 -20.80 -29.28 -26.06
N ALA A 59 -21.99 -29.07 -25.50
CA ALA A 59 -22.84 -27.92 -25.83
C ALA A 59 -22.16 -26.58 -25.50
N LEU A 60 -21.47 -26.48 -24.36
CA LEU A 60 -20.69 -25.29 -24.03
C LEU A 60 -19.50 -25.08 -24.98
N LEU A 61 -18.81 -26.15 -25.37
CA LEU A 61 -17.74 -26.08 -26.36
C LEU A 61 -18.27 -25.58 -27.71
N LEU A 62 -19.45 -26.04 -28.10
CA LEU A 62 -20.12 -25.56 -29.31
C LEU A 62 -20.48 -24.09 -29.21
N ALA A 63 -21.08 -23.63 -28.11
CA ALA A 63 -21.40 -22.23 -27.89
C ALA A 63 -20.15 -21.33 -27.97
N GLN A 64 -19.05 -21.75 -27.37
CA GLN A 64 -17.77 -21.03 -27.44
C GLN A 64 -17.23 -20.96 -28.87
N THR A 65 -17.30 -22.07 -29.61
CA THR A 65 -16.76 -22.16 -30.96
C THR A 65 -17.64 -21.38 -31.95
N LEU A 66 -18.97 -21.44 -31.83
CA LEU A 66 -19.91 -20.62 -32.60
C LEU A 66 -19.71 -19.14 -32.33
N HIS A 67 -19.55 -18.73 -31.07
CA HIS A 67 -19.28 -17.34 -30.71
C HIS A 67 -17.99 -16.82 -31.36
N HIS A 68 -16.93 -17.62 -31.32
CA HIS A 68 -15.66 -17.26 -31.94
C HIS A 68 -15.76 -17.17 -33.47
N VAL A 69 -16.35 -18.18 -34.12
CA VAL A 69 -16.55 -18.20 -35.58
C VAL A 69 -17.42 -17.02 -36.03
N HIS A 70 -18.49 -16.72 -35.28
CA HIS A 70 -19.33 -15.57 -35.57
C HIS A 70 -18.55 -14.26 -35.47
N GLN A 71 -17.77 -14.05 -34.40
CA GLN A 71 -16.95 -12.85 -34.24
C GLN A 71 -15.96 -12.66 -35.40
N VAL A 72 -15.27 -13.73 -35.80
CA VAL A 72 -14.26 -13.67 -36.86
C VAL A 72 -14.89 -13.41 -38.23
N LEU A 73 -16.02 -14.05 -38.54
CA LEU A 73 -16.62 -13.97 -39.87
C LEU A 73 -17.62 -12.82 -40.03
N SER A 74 -18.11 -12.24 -38.94
CA SER A 74 -19.10 -11.15 -38.99
C SER A 74 -18.61 -9.86 -39.65
N SER A 75 -17.29 -9.64 -39.78
CA SER A 75 -16.74 -8.50 -40.51
C SER A 75 -16.80 -8.69 -42.03
N GLU A 76 -16.71 -9.94 -42.49
CA GLU A 76 -16.59 -10.26 -43.93
C GLU A 76 -17.92 -10.73 -44.54
N ILE A 77 -18.80 -11.36 -43.74
CA ILE A 77 -20.03 -12.00 -44.22
C ILE A 77 -21.20 -11.66 -43.29
N SER A 78 -22.34 -11.30 -43.88
CA SER A 78 -23.59 -11.11 -43.13
C SER A 78 -24.16 -12.45 -42.66
N ILE A 79 -24.10 -12.71 -41.35
CA ILE A 79 -24.64 -13.94 -40.74
C ILE A 79 -26.08 -13.69 -40.29
N THR A 80 -27.04 -14.30 -40.98
CA THR A 80 -28.47 -14.09 -40.70
C THR A 80 -28.94 -14.78 -39.42
N CYS A 81 -28.43 -15.99 -39.13
CA CYS A 81 -28.83 -16.73 -37.93
C CYS A 81 -27.78 -17.75 -37.46
N LEU A 82 -27.85 -18.09 -36.17
CA LEU A 82 -27.09 -19.17 -35.54
C LEU A 82 -28.06 -20.28 -35.10
N ARG A 83 -27.73 -21.53 -35.44
CA ARG A 83 -28.46 -22.72 -35.01
C ARG A 83 -27.49 -23.78 -34.50
N ALA A 84 -27.90 -24.44 -33.43
CA ALA A 84 -27.14 -25.46 -32.74
C ALA A 84 -27.97 -26.73 -32.53
N TRP A 85 -27.33 -27.89 -32.65
CA TRP A 85 -27.96 -29.19 -32.44
C TRP A 85 -27.17 -30.05 -31.46
N THR A 86 -27.89 -30.88 -30.73
CA THR A 86 -27.36 -31.96 -29.89
C THR A 86 -28.39 -33.10 -29.88
N ASP A 87 -27.91 -34.33 -29.74
CA ASP A 87 -28.72 -35.53 -29.55
C ASP A 87 -29.07 -35.78 -28.07
N SER A 88 -28.51 -35.00 -27.14
CA SER A 88 -28.84 -35.08 -25.72
C SER A 88 -30.15 -34.35 -25.40
N SER A 89 -31.21 -35.14 -25.17
CA SER A 89 -32.48 -34.65 -24.64
C SER A 89 -32.34 -34.05 -23.23
N ILE A 90 -31.39 -34.53 -22.43
CA ILE A 90 -31.10 -34.00 -21.09
C ILE A 90 -30.53 -32.58 -21.20
N VAL A 91 -29.56 -32.35 -22.08
CA VAL A 91 -28.98 -31.01 -22.29
C VAL A 91 -30.01 -30.05 -22.85
N LEU A 92 -30.84 -30.46 -23.80
CA LEU A 92 -31.93 -29.62 -24.32
C LEU A 92 -32.96 -29.27 -23.23
N SER A 93 -33.29 -30.22 -22.35
CA SER A 93 -34.18 -29.98 -21.21
C SER A 93 -33.57 -29.00 -20.21
N TRP A 94 -32.26 -29.10 -19.96
CA TRP A 94 -31.51 -28.15 -19.14
C TRP A 94 -31.46 -26.75 -19.72
N LEU A 95 -31.28 -26.61 -21.04
CA LEU A 95 -31.23 -25.31 -21.73
C LEU A 95 -32.58 -24.58 -21.74
N THR A 96 -33.69 -25.33 -21.70
CA THR A 96 -35.07 -24.80 -21.78
C THR A 96 -35.75 -24.63 -20.41
N SER A 97 -35.24 -25.29 -19.37
CA SER A 97 -35.77 -25.23 -18.01
C SER A 97 -35.19 -24.09 -17.17
N ASP A 98 -35.92 -23.67 -16.13
CA ASP A 98 -35.45 -22.65 -15.18
C ASP A 98 -34.22 -23.13 -14.40
N GLN A 99 -33.15 -22.34 -14.41
CA GLN A 99 -31.85 -22.70 -13.84
C GLN A 99 -31.89 -22.92 -12.32
N LYS A 100 -32.94 -22.44 -11.62
CA LYS A 100 -33.11 -22.61 -10.16
C LYS A 100 -33.21 -24.07 -9.71
N TYR A 101 -33.66 -24.96 -10.59
CA TYR A 101 -33.87 -26.37 -10.27
C TYR A 101 -32.58 -27.20 -10.26
N PHE A 102 -31.46 -26.69 -10.80
CA PHE A 102 -30.25 -27.48 -11.05
C PHE A 102 -29.09 -27.14 -10.11
N LYS A 103 -28.22 -28.13 -9.86
CA LYS A 103 -26.96 -27.92 -9.12
C LYS A 103 -26.04 -26.92 -9.84
N ILE A 104 -25.16 -26.28 -9.06
CA ILE A 104 -24.31 -25.15 -9.50
C ILE A 104 -23.52 -25.44 -10.79
N PHE A 105 -23.01 -26.67 -10.96
CA PHE A 105 -22.26 -27.07 -12.15
C PHE A 105 -23.06 -26.87 -13.46
N ILE A 106 -24.34 -27.22 -13.42
CA ILE A 106 -25.28 -27.15 -14.55
C ILE A 106 -25.71 -25.70 -14.77
N THR A 107 -26.16 -25.02 -13.69
CA THR A 107 -26.55 -23.59 -13.69
C THR A 107 -25.48 -22.71 -14.35
N ASN A 108 -24.22 -22.84 -13.92
CA ASN A 108 -23.14 -21.99 -14.41
C ASN A 108 -22.84 -22.20 -15.90
N ARG A 109 -22.96 -23.44 -16.40
CA ARG A 109 -22.71 -23.75 -17.82
C ARG A 109 -23.86 -23.30 -18.70
N ILE A 110 -25.10 -23.48 -18.28
CA ILE A 110 -26.28 -22.97 -18.98
C ILE A 110 -26.21 -21.45 -19.09
N ALA A 111 -25.92 -20.76 -17.98
CA ALA A 111 -25.75 -19.30 -17.97
C ALA A 111 -24.66 -18.86 -18.95
N LYS A 112 -23.55 -19.59 -19.03
CA LYS A 112 -22.47 -19.28 -19.97
C LYS A 112 -22.85 -19.52 -21.43
N ILE A 113 -23.59 -20.59 -21.73
CA ILE A 113 -24.10 -20.87 -23.08
C ILE A 113 -25.01 -19.73 -23.54
N HIS A 114 -26.00 -19.35 -22.72
CA HIS A 114 -26.91 -18.25 -23.02
C HIS A 114 -26.19 -16.90 -23.15
N GLN A 115 -25.12 -16.66 -22.39
CA GLN A 115 -24.30 -15.46 -22.54
C GLN A 115 -23.54 -15.43 -23.88
N LEU A 116 -22.99 -16.56 -24.33
CA LEU A 116 -22.14 -16.62 -25.52
C LEU A 116 -22.96 -16.56 -26.82
N VAL A 117 -24.12 -17.20 -26.83
CA VAL A 117 -24.96 -17.35 -28.02
C VAL A 117 -26.45 -17.08 -27.71
N PRO A 118 -26.82 -15.86 -27.29
CA PRO A 118 -28.16 -15.54 -26.77
C PRO A 118 -29.28 -15.71 -27.82
N ALA A 119 -28.98 -15.51 -29.09
CA ALA A 119 -29.94 -15.62 -30.19
C ALA A 119 -29.90 -17.00 -30.91
N CYS A 120 -29.12 -17.96 -30.40
CA CYS A 120 -28.97 -19.26 -31.05
C CYS A 120 -30.15 -20.18 -30.73
N LYS A 121 -30.75 -20.75 -31.79
CA LYS A 121 -31.82 -21.75 -31.64
C LYS A 121 -31.20 -23.13 -31.46
N TRP A 122 -31.51 -23.78 -30.33
CA TRP A 122 -31.10 -25.15 -30.03
C TRP A 122 -32.18 -26.14 -30.45
N SER A 123 -31.79 -27.26 -31.05
CA SER A 123 -32.72 -28.29 -31.52
C SER A 123 -32.14 -29.69 -31.37
N HIS A 124 -33.02 -30.68 -31.35
CA HIS A 124 -32.62 -32.08 -31.30
C HIS A 124 -32.19 -32.58 -32.68
N VAL A 125 -31.13 -33.38 -32.74
CA VAL A 125 -30.73 -34.17 -33.92
C VAL A 125 -30.62 -35.63 -33.51
N SER A 126 -30.92 -36.57 -34.41
CA SER A 126 -30.69 -37.98 -34.11
C SER A 126 -29.18 -38.27 -34.05
N THR A 127 -28.74 -39.19 -33.18
CA THR A 127 -27.31 -39.56 -33.09
C THR A 127 -26.73 -40.02 -34.43
N ALA A 128 -27.54 -40.71 -35.25
CA ALA A 128 -27.13 -41.15 -36.59
C ALA A 128 -26.89 -39.98 -37.57
N GLU A 129 -27.56 -38.86 -37.36
CA GLU A 129 -27.43 -37.64 -38.17
C GLU A 129 -26.54 -36.57 -37.50
N ASN A 130 -25.89 -36.90 -36.37
CA ASN A 130 -25.05 -35.97 -35.63
C ASN A 130 -23.60 -36.01 -36.15
N PRO A 131 -23.13 -35.01 -36.92
CA PRO A 131 -21.78 -35.01 -37.46
C PRO A 131 -20.69 -34.78 -36.40
N ALA A 132 -21.06 -34.43 -35.16
CA ALA A 132 -20.10 -34.32 -34.05
C ALA A 132 -19.76 -35.69 -33.41
N ASP A 133 -20.60 -36.72 -33.61
CA ASP A 133 -20.42 -38.04 -32.98
C ASP A 133 -19.10 -38.74 -33.37
N PRO A 134 -18.69 -38.75 -34.65
CA PRO A 134 -17.41 -39.34 -35.03
C PRO A 134 -16.21 -38.65 -34.35
N ALA A 135 -16.30 -37.33 -34.14
CA ALA A 135 -15.23 -36.55 -33.53
C ALA A 135 -15.17 -36.70 -32.00
N SER A 136 -16.29 -36.97 -31.32
CA SER A 136 -16.32 -37.18 -29.88
C SER A 136 -15.74 -38.56 -29.48
N ARG A 137 -15.91 -39.58 -30.36
CA ARG A 137 -15.46 -40.97 -30.15
C ARG A 137 -14.06 -41.24 -30.71
N GLY A 138 -13.58 -40.35 -31.58
CA GLY A 138 -12.33 -40.46 -32.31
C GLY A 138 -12.50 -41.25 -33.61
N LEU A 139 -11.89 -40.73 -34.68
CA LEU A 139 -11.87 -41.34 -36.01
C LEU A 139 -10.44 -41.73 -36.40
N LEU A 140 -10.29 -42.90 -37.01
CA LEU A 140 -9.04 -43.24 -37.72
C LEU A 140 -8.96 -42.45 -39.02
N PRO A 141 -7.76 -42.07 -39.51
CA PRO A 141 -7.59 -41.25 -40.71
C PRO A 141 -8.36 -41.76 -41.94
N ARG A 142 -8.33 -43.09 -42.18
CA ARG A 142 -9.06 -43.71 -43.31
C ARG A 142 -10.57 -43.56 -43.19
N ALA A 143 -11.12 -43.72 -41.99
CA ALA A 143 -12.56 -43.58 -41.73
C ALA A 143 -12.99 -42.10 -41.76
N ALA A 144 -12.11 -41.17 -41.38
CA ALA A 144 -12.36 -39.75 -41.51
C ALA A 144 -12.48 -39.32 -42.98
N MET A 145 -11.59 -39.81 -43.86
CA MET A 145 -11.64 -39.48 -45.29
C MET A 145 -12.92 -39.96 -45.98
N SER A 146 -13.50 -41.08 -45.52
CA SER A 146 -14.74 -41.64 -46.07
C SER A 146 -16.01 -41.18 -45.36
N SER A 147 -15.92 -40.25 -44.40
CA SER A 147 -17.09 -39.82 -43.60
C SER A 147 -17.78 -38.62 -44.23
N ASP A 148 -18.76 -38.89 -45.11
CA ASP A 148 -19.52 -37.84 -45.78
C ASP A 148 -20.29 -36.96 -44.78
N ILE A 149 -20.90 -37.57 -43.77
CA ILE A 149 -21.64 -36.84 -42.73
C ILE A 149 -20.73 -35.87 -41.96
N TYR A 150 -19.46 -36.22 -41.71
CA TYR A 150 -18.52 -35.36 -40.99
C TYR A 150 -18.06 -34.17 -41.85
N TRP A 151 -17.82 -34.35 -43.14
CA TRP A 151 -17.31 -33.26 -43.99
C TRP A 151 -18.41 -32.40 -44.62
N ASN A 152 -19.55 -33.00 -44.97
CA ASN A 152 -20.63 -32.29 -45.66
C ASN A 152 -21.80 -31.93 -44.73
N GLY A 153 -21.81 -32.48 -43.50
CA GLY A 153 -22.94 -32.36 -42.58
C GLY A 153 -24.10 -33.28 -42.97
N PRO A 154 -25.18 -33.31 -42.18
CA PRO A 154 -26.35 -34.13 -42.47
C PRO A 154 -27.13 -33.60 -43.67
N GLU A 155 -27.72 -34.50 -44.47
CA GLU A 155 -28.39 -34.18 -45.73
C GLU A 155 -29.47 -33.10 -45.60
N PHE A 156 -30.18 -33.05 -44.47
CA PHE A 156 -31.26 -32.09 -44.28
C PHE A 156 -30.77 -30.63 -44.31
N LEU A 157 -29.49 -30.35 -44.02
CA LEU A 157 -28.95 -28.99 -44.13
C LEU A 157 -28.93 -28.49 -45.58
N GLY A 158 -28.85 -29.40 -46.55
CA GLY A 158 -28.94 -29.09 -47.98
C GLY A 158 -30.38 -28.83 -48.46
N ARG A 159 -31.39 -28.99 -47.60
CA ARG A 159 -32.81 -28.79 -47.93
C ARG A 159 -33.32 -27.46 -47.37
N PRO A 160 -34.45 -26.92 -47.88
CA PRO A 160 -35.15 -25.78 -47.29
C PRO A 160 -35.52 -26.03 -45.81
N GLU A 161 -35.57 -24.97 -45.01
CA GLU A 161 -35.75 -25.09 -43.56
C GLU A 161 -37.09 -25.73 -43.15
N GLU A 162 -38.11 -25.63 -44.01
CA GLU A 162 -39.43 -26.21 -43.83
C GLU A 162 -39.40 -27.75 -43.84
N GLN A 163 -38.39 -28.32 -44.51
CA GLN A 163 -38.18 -29.76 -44.66
C GLN A 163 -37.20 -30.33 -43.63
N TRP A 164 -36.66 -29.49 -42.75
CA TRP A 164 -35.79 -29.97 -41.70
C TRP A 164 -36.56 -30.84 -40.72
N PRO A 165 -35.89 -31.81 -40.04
CA PRO A 165 -36.54 -32.61 -39.03
C PRO A 165 -37.13 -31.69 -37.96
N LYS A 166 -38.46 -31.64 -37.89
CA LYS A 166 -39.16 -30.91 -36.82
C LYS A 166 -38.82 -31.60 -35.52
N SER A 167 -38.16 -30.86 -34.62
CA SER A 167 -37.78 -31.35 -33.30
C SER A 167 -39.02 -31.80 -32.54
N LYS A 168 -39.29 -33.11 -32.50
CA LYS A 168 -40.33 -33.74 -31.65
C LYS A 168 -39.88 -33.84 -30.19
N PHE A 169 -39.02 -32.92 -29.76
CA PHE A 169 -38.51 -32.88 -28.40
C PHE A 169 -39.58 -32.32 -27.46
N THR A 170 -39.98 -33.13 -26.48
CA THR A 170 -40.76 -32.68 -25.32
C THR A 170 -39.78 -32.47 -24.17
N PRO A 171 -39.69 -31.26 -23.60
CA PRO A 171 -38.83 -31.01 -22.45
C PRO A 171 -39.16 -31.95 -21.30
N LEU A 172 -38.15 -32.65 -20.77
CA LEU A 172 -38.31 -33.49 -19.58
C LEU A 172 -38.62 -32.59 -18.38
N SER A 173 -39.49 -33.05 -17.48
CA SER A 173 -39.77 -32.29 -16.26
C SER A 173 -38.51 -32.20 -15.39
N PRO A 174 -38.34 -31.12 -14.59
CA PRO A 174 -37.19 -31.00 -13.70
C PRO A 174 -36.98 -32.22 -12.82
N ASP A 175 -38.04 -32.89 -12.36
CA ASP A 175 -37.95 -34.07 -11.50
C ASP A 175 -37.36 -35.32 -12.20
N GLN A 176 -37.40 -35.36 -13.53
CA GLN A 176 -36.83 -36.44 -14.35
C GLN A 176 -35.37 -36.18 -14.75
N LEU A 177 -34.83 -34.98 -14.46
CA LEU A 177 -33.49 -34.60 -14.85
C LEU A 177 -32.46 -34.96 -13.77
N PRO A 178 -31.27 -35.42 -14.17
CA PRO A 178 -30.19 -35.64 -13.21
C PRO A 178 -29.69 -34.30 -12.65
N GLU A 179 -29.07 -34.35 -11.47
CA GLU A 179 -28.44 -33.20 -10.83
C GLU A 179 -29.36 -32.01 -10.53
N THR A 180 -30.62 -32.35 -10.27
CA THR A 180 -31.57 -31.43 -9.65
C THR A 180 -31.21 -31.21 -8.19
N ARG A 181 -31.53 -30.02 -7.69
CA ARG A 181 -31.55 -29.77 -6.27
C ARG A 181 -32.79 -30.49 -5.72
N PRO A 182 -32.72 -31.13 -4.54
CA PRO A 182 -33.92 -31.70 -3.94
C PRO A 182 -34.97 -30.59 -3.87
N ASN A 183 -36.15 -30.85 -4.45
CA ASN A 183 -37.32 -29.98 -4.36
C ASN A 183 -37.79 -29.95 -2.91
N VAL A 184 -37.08 -29.17 -2.08
CA VAL A 184 -37.62 -28.71 -0.81
C VAL A 184 -38.55 -27.58 -1.19
N THR A 185 -39.84 -27.92 -1.33
CA THR A 185 -40.91 -26.92 -1.25
C THR A 185 -40.90 -26.40 0.17
N SER A 186 -39.96 -25.49 0.46
CA SER A 186 -40.00 -24.67 1.64
C SER A 186 -41.15 -23.70 1.43
N THR A 187 -42.36 -24.07 1.86
CA THR A 187 -43.29 -23.04 2.32
C THR A 187 -42.55 -22.29 3.41
N LEU A 188 -42.03 -21.13 3.04
CA LEU A 188 -41.41 -20.22 3.97
C LEU A 188 -42.58 -19.60 4.74
N VAL A 189 -43.07 -20.33 5.74
CA VAL A 189 -43.62 -19.67 6.92
C VAL A 189 -42.42 -18.98 7.52
N ALA A 190 -42.19 -17.74 7.09
CA ALA A 190 -41.34 -16.83 7.80
C ALA A 190 -42.02 -16.61 9.15
N ASN A 191 -41.80 -17.50 10.11
CA ASN A 191 -41.57 -17.01 11.45
C ASN A 191 -40.27 -16.20 11.33
N VAL A 192 -40.41 -14.96 10.86
CA VAL A 192 -39.46 -13.91 11.16
C VAL A 192 -39.58 -13.74 12.67
N SER A 193 -38.97 -14.65 13.43
CA SER A 193 -38.23 -14.24 14.60
C SER A 193 -37.11 -13.36 14.06
N SER A 194 -37.50 -12.15 13.64
CA SER A 194 -36.59 -11.02 13.53
C SER A 194 -35.80 -11.11 14.81
N SER A 195 -34.50 -11.35 14.71
CA SER A 195 -33.66 -11.21 15.88
C SER A 195 -34.01 -9.83 16.41
N PRO A 196 -34.51 -9.67 17.65
CA PRO A 196 -34.98 -8.36 18.07
C PRO A 196 -33.86 -7.29 18.03
N LEU A 197 -32.60 -7.72 17.87
CA LEU A 197 -31.44 -6.90 17.55
C LEU A 197 -31.52 -6.17 16.21
N GLU A 198 -32.20 -6.73 15.21
CA GLU A 198 -32.33 -6.13 13.87
C GLU A 198 -33.09 -4.78 13.93
N LEU A 199 -33.98 -4.63 14.91
CA LEU A 199 -34.63 -3.35 15.17
C LEU A 199 -33.65 -2.31 15.71
N PHE A 200 -32.67 -2.72 16.52
CA PHE A 200 -31.69 -1.82 17.14
C PHE A 200 -30.52 -1.48 16.21
N THR A 201 -30.14 -2.38 15.29
CA THR A 201 -29.06 -2.15 14.32
C THR A 201 -29.37 -1.04 13.32
N ARG A 202 -30.65 -0.70 13.13
CA ARG A 202 -31.11 0.39 12.24
C ARG A 202 -30.79 1.79 12.72
N PHE A 203 -30.47 1.98 14.00
CA PHE A 203 -30.24 3.32 14.55
C PHE A 203 -28.78 3.73 14.45
N SER A 204 -28.52 4.98 14.07
CA SER A 204 -27.17 5.56 14.00
C SER A 204 -26.76 6.32 15.26
N SER A 205 -27.68 6.58 16.19
CA SER A 205 -27.40 7.25 17.47
C SER A 205 -28.23 6.68 18.63
N LEU A 206 -27.63 6.65 19.81
CA LEU A 206 -28.27 6.19 21.05
C LEU A 206 -29.52 7.01 21.38
N ALA A 207 -29.42 8.34 21.31
CA ALA A 207 -30.53 9.23 21.62
C ALA A 207 -31.73 9.04 20.67
N ARG A 208 -31.49 8.79 19.37
CA ARG A 208 -32.55 8.50 18.40
C ARG A 208 -33.20 7.15 18.70
N MET A 209 -32.39 6.12 18.99
CA MET A 209 -32.89 4.80 19.38
C MET A 209 -33.80 4.90 20.61
N GLN A 210 -33.31 5.52 21.70
CA GLN A 210 -34.09 5.67 22.93
C GLN A 210 -35.39 6.44 22.69
N ARG A 211 -35.36 7.53 21.91
CA ARG A 211 -36.57 8.31 21.58
C ARG A 211 -37.61 7.50 20.80
N VAL A 212 -37.20 6.82 19.74
CA VAL A 212 -38.12 6.02 18.93
C VAL A 212 -38.70 4.88 19.75
N LEU A 213 -37.86 4.16 20.51
CA LEU A 213 -38.33 3.08 21.36
C LEU A 213 -39.27 3.55 22.47
N SER A 214 -39.02 4.71 23.09
CA SER A 214 -39.96 5.29 24.06
C SER A 214 -41.34 5.52 23.44
N PHE A 215 -41.42 6.07 22.21
CA PHE A 215 -42.70 6.23 21.51
C PHE A 215 -43.36 4.89 21.13
N VAL A 216 -42.57 3.89 20.74
CA VAL A 216 -43.08 2.53 20.49
C VAL A 216 -43.67 1.93 21.77
N PHE A 217 -42.99 2.06 22.91
CA PHE A 217 -43.53 1.57 24.19
C PHE A 217 -44.77 2.34 24.63
N ARG A 218 -44.82 3.66 24.38
CA ARG A 218 -46.05 4.44 24.57
C ARG A 218 -47.20 3.91 23.73
N PHE A 219 -46.96 3.63 22.45
CA PHE A 219 -47.97 3.03 21.57
C PHE A 219 -48.45 1.68 22.11
N VAL A 220 -47.54 0.78 22.49
CA VAL A 220 -47.88 -0.53 23.08
C VAL A 220 -48.72 -0.36 24.35
N ARG A 221 -48.38 0.60 25.22
CA ARG A 221 -49.17 0.90 26.44
C ARG A 221 -50.57 1.42 26.09
N ARG A 222 -50.69 2.30 25.10
CA ARG A 222 -51.99 2.79 24.59
C ARG A 222 -52.84 1.65 24.03
N SER A 223 -52.26 0.76 23.23
CA SER A 223 -52.94 -0.43 22.69
C SER A 223 -53.42 -1.37 23.81
N ARG A 224 -52.74 -1.38 24.95
CA ARG A 224 -53.12 -2.12 26.17
C ARG A 224 -54.00 -1.33 27.14
N ARG A 225 -54.54 -0.17 26.72
CA ARG A 225 -55.41 0.72 27.52
C ARG A 225 -54.78 1.21 28.83
N GLN A 226 -53.45 1.31 28.89
CA GLN A 226 -52.75 1.89 30.03
C GLN A 226 -52.61 3.42 29.87
N PRO A 227 -52.57 4.20 30.98
CA PRO A 227 -52.36 5.64 30.91
C PRO A 227 -50.96 5.96 30.36
N VAL A 228 -50.88 6.96 29.48
CA VAL A 228 -49.64 7.37 28.81
C VAL A 228 -49.51 8.89 28.78
N CYS A 229 -48.33 9.39 29.13
CA CYS A 229 -48.02 10.82 29.10
C CYS A 229 -48.01 11.39 27.67
N SER A 230 -48.47 12.63 27.51
CA SER A 230 -48.34 13.44 26.30
C SER A 230 -47.01 14.22 26.31
N GLY A 231 -46.53 14.66 25.14
CA GLY A 231 -45.29 15.45 25.01
C GLY A 231 -43.99 14.63 24.82
N PRO A 232 -42.79 15.24 24.98
CA PRO A 232 -41.51 14.56 24.80
C PRO A 232 -41.29 13.37 25.77
N PRO A 233 -40.48 12.36 25.40
CA PRO A 233 -40.15 11.26 26.32
C PRO A 233 -39.36 11.74 27.55
N MET A 234 -39.77 11.27 28.73
CA MET A 234 -39.10 11.57 29.99
C MET A 234 -37.85 10.70 30.18
N PHE A 235 -36.98 11.10 31.11
CA PHE A 235 -35.76 10.35 31.46
C PHE A 235 -36.06 8.87 31.78
N LEU A 236 -37.09 8.60 32.57
CA LEU A 236 -37.47 7.23 32.95
C LEU A 236 -37.88 6.36 31.75
N GLU A 237 -38.45 6.98 30.70
CA GLU A 237 -38.80 6.26 29.48
C GLU A 237 -37.56 5.93 28.65
N TYR A 238 -36.59 6.84 28.58
CA TYR A 238 -35.29 6.56 27.95
C TYR A 238 -34.51 5.46 28.68
N GLU A 239 -34.59 5.43 30.01
CA GLU A 239 -34.00 4.40 30.86
C GLU A 239 -34.68 3.04 30.65
N THR A 240 -36.02 3.03 30.61
CA THR A 240 -36.79 1.83 30.31
C THR A 240 -36.44 1.30 28.92
N ALA A 241 -36.34 2.18 27.93
CA ALA A 241 -35.98 1.81 26.57
C ALA A 241 -34.57 1.20 26.52
N LEU A 242 -33.58 1.86 27.15
CA LEU A 242 -32.21 1.35 27.22
C LEU A 242 -32.14 -0.02 27.91
N SER A 243 -32.84 -0.19 29.04
CA SER A 243 -32.89 -1.45 29.77
C SER A 243 -33.46 -2.60 28.93
N VAL A 244 -34.51 -2.36 28.12
CA VAL A 244 -35.04 -3.37 27.19
C VAL A 244 -34.00 -3.75 26.14
N VAL A 245 -33.33 -2.78 25.52
CA VAL A 245 -32.28 -3.06 24.51
C VAL A 245 -31.11 -3.81 25.11
N VAL A 246 -30.68 -3.45 26.33
CA VAL A 246 -29.63 -4.14 27.08
C VAL A 246 -30.00 -5.60 27.29
N ARG A 247 -31.18 -5.88 27.87
CA ARG A 247 -31.62 -7.26 28.14
C ARG A 247 -31.69 -8.09 26.87
N GLN A 248 -32.15 -7.49 25.78
CA GLN A 248 -32.26 -8.18 24.52
C GLN A 248 -30.90 -8.47 23.88
N THR A 249 -29.97 -7.52 23.99
CA THR A 249 -28.57 -7.70 23.57
C THR A 249 -27.90 -8.81 24.39
N GLN A 250 -28.09 -8.81 25.71
CA GLN A 250 -27.54 -9.83 26.61
C GLN A 250 -28.14 -11.21 26.33
N LYS A 251 -29.45 -11.32 26.10
CA LYS A 251 -30.10 -12.58 25.73
C LYS A 251 -29.52 -13.21 24.46
N TYR A 252 -29.08 -12.40 23.51
CA TYR A 252 -28.50 -12.90 22.27
C TYR A 252 -27.03 -13.27 22.42
N TYR A 253 -26.19 -12.37 22.95
CA TYR A 253 -24.74 -12.57 23.02
C TYR A 253 -24.29 -13.41 24.23
N PHE A 254 -25.10 -13.48 25.28
CA PHE A 254 -24.80 -14.18 26.53
C PHE A 254 -25.88 -15.21 26.87
N SER A 255 -26.58 -15.77 25.87
CA SER A 255 -27.62 -16.80 26.05
C SER A 255 -27.11 -17.99 26.88
N GLU A 256 -25.94 -18.52 26.54
CA GLU A 256 -25.29 -19.62 27.25
C GLU A 256 -24.95 -19.24 28.69
N LEU A 257 -24.38 -18.06 28.91
CA LEU A 257 -24.04 -17.57 30.25
C LEU A 257 -25.28 -17.40 31.13
N ILE A 258 -26.36 -16.85 30.58
CA ILE A 258 -27.64 -16.72 31.29
C ILE A 258 -28.21 -18.10 31.64
N ASN A 259 -28.11 -19.08 30.73
CA ASN A 259 -28.56 -20.44 31.00
C ASN A 259 -27.71 -21.13 32.08
N MET A 260 -26.39 -20.94 32.07
CA MET A 260 -25.49 -21.45 33.10
C MET A 260 -25.81 -20.88 34.49
N LEU A 261 -26.07 -19.56 34.57
CA LEU A 261 -26.46 -18.90 35.82
C LEU A 261 -27.80 -19.42 36.36
N LYS A 262 -28.77 -19.68 35.49
CA LYS A 262 -30.05 -20.29 35.89
C LYS A 262 -29.90 -21.72 36.40
N LYS A 263 -29.00 -22.51 35.81
CA LYS A 263 -28.73 -23.91 36.20
C LYS A 263 -27.72 -24.05 37.34
N GLN A 264 -27.18 -22.94 37.87
CA GLN A 264 -26.10 -22.92 38.87
C GLN A 264 -24.86 -23.76 38.48
N SER A 265 -24.56 -23.83 37.19
CA SER A 265 -23.41 -24.58 36.67
C SER A 265 -22.12 -23.74 36.67
N THR A 266 -20.96 -24.40 36.61
CA THR A 266 -19.65 -23.72 36.54
C THR A 266 -19.57 -22.83 35.29
N ILE A 267 -19.19 -21.56 35.49
CA ILE A 267 -19.13 -20.58 34.41
C ILE A 267 -17.84 -20.77 33.59
N SER A 268 -17.98 -20.98 32.28
CA SER A 268 -16.88 -21.02 31.31
C SER A 268 -17.15 -20.02 30.19
N PRO A 269 -16.14 -19.31 29.63
CA PRO A 269 -14.70 -19.34 29.95
C PRO A 269 -14.29 -18.59 31.24
N PRO A 270 -13.07 -18.83 31.77
CA PRO A 270 -12.57 -18.20 33.00
C PRO A 270 -12.61 -16.66 33.00
N SER A 271 -12.46 -16.03 31.84
CA SER A 271 -12.55 -14.57 31.68
C SER A 271 -13.94 -14.01 32.05
N LEU A 272 -15.00 -14.79 31.87
CA LEU A 272 -16.35 -14.43 32.32
C LEU A 272 -16.53 -14.80 33.80
N ALA A 273 -16.02 -15.95 34.23
CA ALA A 273 -16.09 -16.38 35.63
C ALA A 273 -15.43 -15.37 36.59
N GLN A 274 -14.30 -14.77 36.20
CA GLN A 274 -13.60 -13.74 36.99
C GLN A 274 -14.44 -12.48 37.26
N LEU A 275 -15.45 -12.22 36.43
CA LEU A 275 -16.38 -11.08 36.61
C LEU A 275 -17.49 -11.38 37.61
N ALA A 276 -17.59 -12.63 38.09
CA ALA A 276 -18.68 -13.12 38.95
C ALA A 276 -20.06 -12.63 38.48
N PRO A 277 -20.45 -12.90 37.21
CA PRO A 277 -21.65 -12.30 36.65
C PRO A 277 -22.90 -12.84 37.33
N TYR A 278 -23.90 -11.98 37.51
CA TYR A 278 -25.20 -12.35 38.08
C TYR A 278 -26.32 -11.60 37.37
N VAL A 279 -27.54 -12.12 37.44
CA VAL A 279 -28.74 -11.47 36.90
C VAL A 279 -29.42 -10.71 38.04
N ASP A 280 -29.66 -9.42 37.85
CA ASP A 280 -30.36 -8.60 38.84
C ASP A 280 -31.89 -8.82 38.84
N GLU A 281 -32.59 -8.20 39.79
CA GLU A 281 -34.05 -8.28 39.93
C GLU A 281 -34.82 -7.81 38.68
N THR A 282 -34.20 -6.97 37.84
CA THR A 282 -34.80 -6.46 36.60
C THR A 282 -34.52 -7.37 35.39
N GLY A 283 -33.76 -8.45 35.59
CA GLY A 283 -33.37 -9.39 34.55
C GLY A 283 -32.20 -8.92 33.69
N VAL A 284 -31.38 -7.99 34.19
CA VAL A 284 -30.16 -7.50 33.52
C VAL A 284 -28.93 -8.22 34.07
N LEU A 285 -28.06 -8.66 33.16
CA LEU A 285 -26.79 -9.31 33.51
C LEU A 285 -25.76 -8.25 33.95
N ARG A 286 -25.25 -8.36 35.17
CA ARG A 286 -24.31 -7.44 35.80
C ARG A 286 -23.06 -8.16 36.30
N VAL A 287 -22.01 -7.39 36.55
CA VAL A 287 -20.74 -7.85 37.12
C VAL A 287 -20.82 -7.86 38.66
N GLY A 288 -20.60 -9.02 39.29
CA GLY A 288 -20.70 -9.21 40.74
C GLY A 288 -19.39 -8.98 41.50
N GLY A 289 -18.54 -8.07 40.99
CA GLY A 289 -17.16 -7.87 41.44
C GLY A 289 -16.97 -7.53 42.93
N ARG A 290 -15.71 -7.31 43.33
CA ARG A 290 -15.30 -7.19 44.76
C ARG A 290 -15.72 -5.89 45.46
N LEU A 291 -16.48 -5.02 44.80
CA LEU A 291 -16.80 -3.65 45.28
C LEU A 291 -18.16 -3.51 45.96
N ARG A 292 -18.84 -4.63 46.29
CA ARG A 292 -20.20 -4.64 46.89
C ARG A 292 -20.37 -3.69 48.10
N PHE A 293 -19.38 -3.64 48.99
CA PHE A 293 -19.42 -2.84 50.23
C PHE A 293 -18.80 -1.44 50.11
N SER A 294 -18.37 -1.01 48.91
CA SER A 294 -17.83 0.34 48.72
C SER A 294 -18.92 1.43 48.80
N PHE A 295 -18.57 2.70 49.00
CA PHE A 295 -19.55 3.82 49.02
C PHE A 295 -19.89 4.38 47.62
N ILE A 296 -19.45 3.73 46.54
CA ILE A 296 -19.70 4.20 45.16
C ILE A 296 -21.15 3.91 44.73
N HIS A 297 -21.63 4.61 43.70
CA HIS A 297 -22.98 4.41 43.15
C HIS A 297 -23.23 2.93 42.76
N PRO A 298 -24.42 2.35 43.02
CA PRO A 298 -24.72 0.94 42.76
C PRO A 298 -24.39 0.47 41.33
N ASP A 299 -24.68 1.28 40.31
CA ASP A 299 -24.33 0.96 38.91
C ASP A 299 -22.81 0.90 38.66
N SER A 300 -22.00 1.58 39.47
CA SER A 300 -20.54 1.49 39.40
C SER A 300 -19.99 0.29 40.18
N LYS A 301 -20.71 -0.16 41.23
CA LYS A 301 -20.39 -1.41 41.94
C LYS A 301 -20.64 -2.62 41.06
N HIS A 302 -21.79 -2.60 40.38
CA HIS A 302 -22.32 -3.71 39.59
C HIS A 302 -22.66 -3.23 38.17
N PRO A 303 -21.64 -2.90 37.35
CA PRO A 303 -21.87 -2.41 36.00
C PRO A 303 -22.54 -3.46 35.12
N ILE A 304 -23.34 -2.99 34.18
CA ILE A 304 -24.08 -3.80 33.22
C ILE A 304 -23.08 -4.45 32.25
N LEU A 305 -23.11 -5.78 32.15
CA LEU A 305 -22.20 -6.52 31.28
C LEU A 305 -22.63 -6.42 29.82
N LEU A 306 -21.76 -5.92 28.94
CA LEU A 306 -22.04 -5.77 27.51
C LEU A 306 -20.99 -6.49 26.64
N PRO A 307 -21.40 -7.10 25.51
CA PRO A 307 -20.48 -7.72 24.57
C PRO A 307 -19.68 -6.66 23.80
N ARG A 308 -18.46 -7.03 23.38
CA ARG A 308 -17.57 -6.17 22.59
C ARG A 308 -18.18 -5.75 21.26
N ASP A 309 -18.84 -6.69 20.59
CA ASP A 309 -19.21 -6.59 19.18
C ASP A 309 -20.71 -6.40 18.95
N SER A 310 -21.42 -5.81 19.92
CA SER A 310 -22.82 -5.41 19.70
C SER A 310 -22.94 -3.98 19.17
N HIS A 311 -23.99 -3.77 18.35
CA HIS A 311 -24.35 -2.44 17.87
C HIS A 311 -24.68 -1.45 19.01
N LEU A 312 -25.31 -1.93 20.09
CA LEU A 312 -25.56 -1.13 21.28
C LEU A 312 -24.25 -0.60 21.88
N THR A 313 -23.22 -1.45 21.97
CA THR A 313 -21.89 -1.05 22.44
C THR A 313 -21.31 0.06 21.58
N THR A 314 -21.41 -0.06 20.25
CA THR A 314 -21.00 0.99 19.31
C THR A 314 -21.77 2.30 19.51
N LEU A 315 -23.10 2.25 19.66
CA LEU A 315 -23.92 3.44 19.91
C LEU A 315 -23.59 4.13 21.24
N LEU A 316 -23.34 3.35 22.30
CA LEU A 316 -22.94 3.87 23.62
C LEU A 316 -21.58 4.56 23.53
N ILE A 317 -20.57 3.89 22.96
CA ILE A 317 -19.22 4.47 22.82
C ILE A 317 -19.29 5.77 22.00
N ARG A 318 -20.01 5.75 20.87
CA ARG A 318 -20.17 6.93 20.02
C ARG A 318 -20.90 8.08 20.73
N HIS A 319 -21.95 7.77 21.50
CA HIS A 319 -22.67 8.76 22.29
C HIS A 319 -21.74 9.43 23.31
N TYR A 320 -21.04 8.66 24.13
CA TYR A 320 -20.08 9.21 25.10
C TYR A 320 -18.94 9.95 24.41
N HIS A 321 -18.39 9.43 23.31
CA HIS A 321 -17.33 10.11 22.57
C HIS A 321 -17.76 11.49 22.06
N LEU A 322 -18.99 11.64 21.57
CA LEU A 322 -19.53 12.92 21.11
C LEU A 322 -19.94 13.85 22.26
N SER A 323 -20.60 13.33 23.31
CA SER A 323 -21.03 14.11 24.47
C SER A 323 -19.86 14.69 25.26
N PHE A 324 -18.71 14.00 25.27
CA PHE A 324 -17.47 14.47 25.89
C PHE A 324 -16.51 15.13 24.87
N LEU A 325 -17.05 15.78 23.83
CA LEU A 325 -16.30 16.60 22.86
C LEU A 325 -15.07 15.89 22.26
N HIS A 326 -15.27 14.69 21.74
CA HIS A 326 -14.21 13.86 21.17
C HIS A 326 -13.14 13.37 22.16
N GLY A 327 -13.54 13.17 23.43
CA GLY A 327 -12.69 12.65 24.49
C GLY A 327 -11.91 11.37 24.10
N GLY A 328 -10.66 11.28 24.57
CA GLY A 328 -9.75 10.19 24.22
C GLY A 328 -10.14 8.83 24.81
N PRO A 329 -9.53 7.71 24.35
CA PRO A 329 -9.95 6.36 24.73
C PRO A 329 -9.96 6.06 26.23
N LYS A 330 -9.00 6.62 26.99
CA LYS A 330 -8.94 6.44 28.45
C LYS A 330 -10.12 7.10 29.17
N LEU A 331 -10.46 8.32 28.76
CA LEU A 331 -11.57 9.09 29.34
C LEU A 331 -12.91 8.40 29.05
N ILE A 332 -13.16 8.05 27.79
CA ILE A 332 -14.43 7.42 27.38
C ILE A 332 -14.61 6.07 28.07
N LEU A 333 -13.56 5.25 28.17
CA LEU A 333 -13.62 4.00 28.91
C LEU A 333 -13.94 4.22 30.40
N SER A 334 -13.31 5.22 31.03
CA SER A 334 -13.59 5.54 32.44
C SER A 334 -15.04 6.00 32.66
N MET A 335 -15.62 6.75 31.72
CA MET A 335 -17.00 7.21 31.82
C MET A 335 -18.00 6.08 31.58
N LEU A 336 -17.72 5.18 30.63
CA LEU A 336 -18.55 4.00 30.38
C LEU A 336 -18.51 3.04 31.58
N ASN A 337 -17.34 2.80 32.17
CA ASN A 337 -17.16 1.88 33.30
C ASN A 337 -17.94 2.28 34.57
N ARG A 338 -18.45 3.51 34.67
CA ARG A 338 -19.34 3.92 35.77
C ARG A 338 -20.68 3.19 35.75
N ARG A 339 -21.07 2.62 34.61
CA ARG A 339 -22.38 2.02 34.41
C ARG A 339 -22.38 0.75 33.54
N PHE A 340 -21.43 0.63 32.63
CA PHE A 340 -21.32 -0.47 31.67
C PHE A 340 -19.94 -1.10 31.73
N TRP A 341 -19.89 -2.43 31.82
CA TRP A 341 -18.68 -3.21 31.67
C TRP A 341 -18.66 -3.87 30.30
N ILE A 342 -17.90 -3.30 29.37
CA ILE A 342 -17.78 -3.83 28.01
C ILE A 342 -16.65 -4.86 27.95
N MET A 343 -16.95 -6.07 27.47
CA MET A 343 -15.94 -7.10 27.23
C MET A 343 -14.86 -6.57 26.28
N SER A 344 -13.59 -6.66 26.68
CA SER A 344 -12.47 -6.04 25.95
C SER A 344 -12.68 -4.54 25.67
N GLY A 345 -13.25 -3.79 26.64
CA GLY A 345 -13.69 -2.40 26.47
C GLY A 345 -12.64 -1.44 25.90
N ARG A 346 -11.36 -1.59 26.26
CA ARG A 346 -10.27 -0.79 25.66
C ARG A 346 -10.20 -0.95 24.13
N ALA A 347 -10.36 -2.17 23.63
CA ALA A 347 -10.31 -2.47 22.21
C ALA A 347 -11.55 -1.92 21.50
N ALA A 348 -12.74 -2.11 22.09
CA ALA A 348 -13.99 -1.57 21.55
C ALA A 348 -13.96 -0.03 21.47
N VAL A 349 -13.56 0.65 22.55
CA VAL A 349 -13.48 2.12 22.58
C VAL A 349 -12.46 2.65 21.56
N ARG A 350 -11.28 2.01 21.45
CA ARG A 350 -10.29 2.39 20.43
C ARG A 350 -10.85 2.26 19.02
N ARG A 351 -11.51 1.14 18.70
CA ARG A 351 -12.10 0.90 17.36
C ARG A 351 -13.01 2.05 16.95
N GLU A 352 -13.96 2.43 17.80
CA GLU A 352 -14.92 3.49 17.47
C GLU A 352 -14.29 4.89 17.39
N ILE A 353 -13.33 5.20 18.27
CA ILE A 353 -12.64 6.50 18.24
C ILE A 353 -11.73 6.62 17.00
N PHE A 354 -11.05 5.53 16.59
CA PHE A 354 -10.25 5.54 15.37
C PHE A 354 -11.10 5.61 14.08
N ALA A 355 -12.35 5.15 14.12
CA ALA A 355 -13.30 5.34 13.02
C ALA A 355 -13.91 6.75 12.97
N CYS A 356 -13.68 7.58 13.99
CA CYS A 356 -14.23 8.93 14.05
C CYS A 356 -13.51 9.88 13.06
N VAL A 357 -14.25 10.40 12.08
CA VAL A 357 -13.71 11.28 11.02
C VAL A 357 -13.10 12.57 11.60
N PRO A 358 -13.76 13.34 12.49
CA PRO A 358 -13.15 14.51 13.12
C PRO A 358 -11.82 14.22 13.85
N CYS A 359 -11.76 13.11 14.60
CA CYS A 359 -10.55 12.69 15.30
C CYS A 359 -9.45 12.25 14.33
N THR A 360 -9.80 11.53 13.27
CA THR A 360 -8.85 11.07 12.25
C THR A 360 -8.25 12.24 11.48
N ARG A 361 -9.07 13.24 11.14
CA ARG A 361 -8.62 14.49 10.51
C ARG A 361 -7.66 15.28 11.41
N HIS A 362 -7.97 15.42 12.70
CA HIS A 362 -7.08 16.11 13.65
C HIS A 362 -5.81 15.33 13.96
N LYS A 363 -5.86 14.00 13.92
CA LYS A 363 -4.75 13.12 14.28
C LYS A 363 -3.90 12.70 13.08
N ALA A 364 -4.13 13.25 11.87
CA ALA A 364 -3.58 12.77 10.60
C ALA A 364 -2.07 12.43 10.66
N ILE A 365 -1.77 11.17 11.00
CA ILE A 365 -0.45 10.57 10.87
C ILE A 365 -0.40 10.11 9.42
N ARG A 366 0.46 10.78 8.64
CA ARG A 366 0.72 10.42 7.24
C ARG A 366 1.16 8.95 7.16
N PRO A 367 0.60 8.12 6.27
CA PRO A 367 1.06 6.75 6.08
C PRO A 367 2.54 6.78 5.69
N GLN A 368 3.38 6.08 6.45
CA GLN A 368 4.79 5.89 6.13
C GLN A 368 4.91 4.52 5.46
N PRO A 369 4.99 4.44 4.12
CA PRO A 369 5.21 3.18 3.44
C PRO A 369 6.55 2.55 3.87
N ILE A 370 6.65 1.23 3.69
CA ILE A 370 7.91 0.50 3.81
C ILE A 370 8.95 1.18 2.90
N MET A 371 10.16 1.38 3.42
CA MET A 371 11.22 2.07 2.66
C MET A 371 11.52 1.29 1.39
N ALA A 372 11.58 1.99 0.25
CA ALA A 372 11.97 1.39 -1.02
C ALA A 372 13.43 0.90 -0.97
N ASP A 373 13.74 -0.10 -1.81
CA ASP A 373 15.11 -0.59 -1.98
C ASP A 373 16.06 0.55 -2.41
N LEU A 374 17.33 0.39 -2.06
CA LEU A 374 18.35 1.38 -2.42
C LEU A 374 18.50 1.43 -3.94
N PRO A 375 18.44 2.62 -4.55
CA PRO A 375 18.51 2.74 -6.01
C PRO A 375 19.90 2.29 -6.53
N PRO A 376 20.00 1.81 -7.79
CA PRO A 376 21.22 1.20 -8.32
C PRO A 376 22.49 2.05 -8.18
N TYR A 377 22.37 3.37 -8.28
CA TYR A 377 23.49 4.32 -8.12
C TYR A 377 24.05 4.39 -6.70
N ARG A 378 23.37 3.80 -5.70
CA ARG A 378 23.86 3.67 -4.31
C ARG A 378 24.66 2.41 -4.07
N VAL A 379 24.51 1.40 -4.91
CA VAL A 379 25.09 0.06 -4.70
C VAL A 379 26.11 -0.31 -5.78
N ARG A 380 26.08 0.35 -6.93
CA ARG A 380 27.05 0.11 -8.01
C ARG A 380 28.22 1.10 -7.92
N PRO A 381 29.47 0.66 -8.14
CA PRO A 381 30.62 1.55 -8.18
C PRO A 381 30.57 2.42 -9.44
N HIS A 382 30.71 3.73 -9.26
CA HIS A 382 30.70 4.72 -10.33
C HIS A 382 31.73 5.82 -10.06
N ARG A 383 32.14 6.54 -11.12
CA ARG A 383 32.98 7.74 -10.97
C ARG A 383 32.25 8.77 -10.08
N PRO A 384 32.94 9.47 -9.17
CA PRO A 384 32.35 10.58 -8.41
C PRO A 384 31.67 11.58 -9.35
N PHE A 385 30.52 12.09 -8.92
CA PHE A 385 29.66 12.98 -9.70
C PHE A 385 29.07 12.38 -11.00
N SER A 386 29.06 11.04 -11.19
CA SER A 386 28.28 10.44 -12.29
C SER A 386 26.77 10.61 -12.10
N HIS A 387 26.30 10.49 -10.86
CA HIS A 387 24.91 10.74 -10.48
C HIS A 387 24.89 11.91 -9.49
N VAL A 388 24.19 13.00 -9.83
CA VAL A 388 24.28 14.28 -9.10
C VAL A 388 22.90 14.75 -8.69
N GLY A 389 22.74 15.06 -7.41
CA GLY A 389 21.58 15.80 -6.89
C GLY A 389 21.86 17.30 -6.89
N MET A 390 20.86 18.10 -7.28
CA MET A 390 20.98 19.54 -7.46
C MET A 390 20.00 20.33 -6.60
N ASP A 391 20.47 21.42 -6.01
CA ASP A 391 19.66 22.33 -5.20
C ASP A 391 20.24 23.76 -5.23
N TYR A 392 19.41 24.78 -5.01
CA TYR A 392 19.83 26.18 -4.82
C TYR A 392 19.69 26.62 -3.36
N GLY A 393 20.72 27.26 -2.82
CA GLY A 393 20.72 27.88 -1.49
C GLY A 393 20.76 29.41 -1.56
N GLY A 394 19.95 30.08 -0.75
CA GLY A 394 19.95 31.55 -0.70
C GLY A 394 18.57 32.14 -0.47
N PRO A 395 18.40 33.47 -0.66
CA PRO A 395 19.42 34.41 -1.16
C PRO A 395 20.45 34.82 -0.10
N PHE A 396 21.68 35.12 -0.53
CA PHE A 396 22.72 35.80 0.22
C PHE A 396 22.94 37.21 -0.33
N LEU A 397 23.28 38.18 0.51
CA LEU A 397 23.60 39.54 0.08
C LEU A 397 25.11 39.71 -0.03
N VAL A 398 25.57 40.15 -1.19
CA VAL A 398 26.99 40.33 -1.51
C VAL A 398 27.20 41.71 -2.15
N LYS A 399 28.33 42.34 -1.85
CA LYS A 399 28.76 43.58 -2.51
C LYS A 399 29.58 43.27 -3.75
N GLU A 400 29.36 44.01 -4.83
CA GLU A 400 30.17 43.89 -6.05
C GLU A 400 31.62 44.28 -5.80
N HIS A 401 31.84 45.37 -5.05
CA HIS A 401 33.17 45.93 -4.79
C HIS A 401 33.34 46.43 -3.35
N LYS A 402 34.59 46.67 -2.95
CA LYS A 402 34.96 47.20 -1.62
C LYS A 402 34.59 48.69 -1.40
N ARG A 403 33.98 49.36 -2.38
CA ARG A 403 33.61 50.79 -2.29
C ARG A 403 32.47 51.01 -1.30
N ARG A 404 32.49 52.16 -0.61
CA ARG A 404 31.54 52.50 0.47
C ARG A 404 30.09 52.58 -0.02
N SER A 405 29.87 52.97 -1.28
CA SER A 405 28.58 53.10 -1.97
C SER A 405 28.23 51.92 -2.89
N ALA A 406 28.99 50.81 -2.87
CA ALA A 406 28.72 49.67 -3.75
C ALA A 406 27.35 49.03 -3.42
N GLN A 407 26.55 48.80 -4.45
CA GLN A 407 25.25 48.15 -4.34
C GLN A 407 25.41 46.72 -3.80
N SER A 408 24.46 46.31 -2.97
CA SER A 408 24.38 44.92 -2.50
C SER A 408 23.46 44.15 -3.43
N VAL A 409 23.96 43.09 -4.03
CA VAL A 409 23.26 42.22 -4.98
C VAL A 409 22.93 40.90 -4.29
N LYS A 410 21.79 40.31 -4.65
CA LYS A 410 21.41 38.98 -4.18
C LYS A 410 22.15 37.95 -5.01
N VAL A 411 22.78 36.99 -4.34
CA VAL A 411 23.40 35.82 -4.97
C VAL A 411 22.85 34.54 -4.36
N TYR A 412 22.95 33.47 -5.12
CA TYR A 412 22.48 32.13 -4.82
C TYR A 412 23.65 31.16 -4.90
N LEU A 413 23.55 30.07 -4.16
CA LEU A 413 24.54 28.99 -4.12
C LEU A 413 23.96 27.78 -4.85
N ALA A 414 24.44 27.49 -6.05
CA ALA A 414 24.17 26.24 -6.74
C ALA A 414 24.96 25.11 -6.07
N LEU A 415 24.26 24.03 -5.72
CA LEU A 415 24.77 22.95 -4.90
C LEU A 415 24.67 21.65 -5.66
N PHE A 416 25.81 21.02 -5.92
CA PHE A 416 25.91 19.74 -6.61
C PHE A 416 26.37 18.68 -5.61
N VAL A 417 25.58 17.63 -5.42
CA VAL A 417 25.90 16.54 -4.48
C VAL A 417 26.04 15.23 -5.25
N CYS A 418 27.22 14.63 -5.18
CA CYS A 418 27.48 13.30 -5.73
C CYS A 418 26.70 12.25 -4.94
N MET A 419 25.86 11.46 -5.60
CA MET A 419 25.05 10.44 -4.92
C MET A 419 25.83 9.20 -4.48
N ALA A 420 26.98 8.91 -5.12
CA ALA A 420 27.84 7.78 -4.75
C ALA A 420 28.63 8.03 -3.45
N VAL A 421 29.56 8.99 -3.48
CA VAL A 421 30.47 9.29 -2.34
C VAL A 421 29.99 10.44 -1.46
N LYS A 422 28.79 11.00 -1.73
CA LYS A 422 28.22 12.16 -1.03
C LYS A 422 29.11 13.42 -1.12
N ALA A 423 30.05 13.50 -2.06
CA ALA A 423 30.88 14.68 -2.28
C ALA A 423 30.01 15.90 -2.65
N VAL A 424 30.41 17.09 -2.23
CA VAL A 424 29.68 18.34 -2.46
C VAL A 424 30.51 19.25 -3.35
N HIS A 425 29.88 19.96 -4.28
CA HIS A 425 30.48 21.04 -5.05
C HIS A 425 29.59 22.28 -4.99
N LEU A 426 30.21 23.44 -4.74
CA LEU A 426 29.55 24.72 -4.49
C LEU A 426 29.86 25.72 -5.60
N GLU A 427 28.84 26.31 -6.19
CA GLU A 427 28.96 27.36 -7.21
C GLU A 427 28.11 28.57 -6.85
N ILE A 428 28.62 29.77 -7.07
CA ILE A 428 27.88 31.01 -6.85
C ILE A 428 27.20 31.43 -8.15
N VAL A 429 25.96 31.86 -8.05
CA VAL A 429 25.12 32.30 -9.16
C VAL A 429 24.43 33.61 -8.79
N THR A 430 24.43 34.58 -9.68
CA THR A 430 23.84 35.90 -9.44
C THR A 430 22.33 35.92 -9.62
N GLU A 431 21.78 35.00 -10.41
CA GLU A 431 20.36 34.95 -10.76
C GLU A 431 19.81 33.52 -10.78
N LEU A 432 18.48 33.38 -10.62
CA LEU A 432 17.77 32.10 -10.74
C LEU A 432 17.21 31.89 -12.16
N THR A 433 17.99 32.31 -13.18
CA THR A 433 17.64 32.12 -14.59
C THR A 433 18.28 30.84 -15.13
N THR A 434 17.76 30.35 -16.27
CA THR A 434 18.31 29.18 -16.97
C THR A 434 19.77 29.39 -17.39
N ASP A 435 20.12 30.58 -17.89
CA ASP A 435 21.46 30.86 -18.41
C ASP A 435 22.50 30.95 -17.28
N ALA A 436 22.13 31.60 -16.18
CA ALA A 436 22.98 31.67 -15.00
C ALA A 436 23.22 30.28 -14.38
N PHE A 437 22.21 29.41 -14.45
CA PHE A 437 22.33 28.01 -14.08
C PHE A 437 23.25 27.22 -15.02
N LEU A 438 23.10 27.36 -16.33
CA LEU A 438 23.95 26.68 -17.32
C LEU A 438 25.41 27.07 -17.15
N ALA A 439 25.70 28.35 -16.90
CA ALA A 439 27.06 28.79 -16.59
C ALA A 439 27.64 28.12 -15.32
N ALA A 440 26.81 27.88 -14.29
CA ALA A 440 27.22 27.14 -13.10
C ALA A 440 27.45 25.65 -13.40
N LEU A 441 26.60 25.06 -14.23
CA LEU A 441 26.76 23.69 -14.70
C LEU A 441 28.04 23.52 -15.51
N ASP A 442 28.39 24.46 -16.38
CA ASP A 442 29.65 24.43 -17.15
C ASP A 442 30.88 24.48 -16.24
N ARG A 443 30.87 25.35 -15.22
CA ARG A 443 31.96 25.38 -14.22
C ARG A 443 32.08 24.06 -13.46
N PHE A 444 30.95 23.47 -13.10
CA PHE A 444 30.91 22.15 -12.46
C PHE A 444 31.47 21.07 -13.39
N VAL A 445 30.99 21.00 -14.64
CA VAL A 445 31.43 20.01 -15.64
C VAL A 445 32.91 20.18 -15.96
N ALA A 446 33.41 21.40 -16.08
CA ALA A 446 34.83 21.65 -16.33
C ALA A 446 35.72 21.12 -15.20
N ARG A 447 35.24 21.13 -13.94
CA ARG A 447 36.01 20.67 -12.77
C ARG A 447 35.79 19.21 -12.40
N ARG A 448 34.59 18.68 -12.63
CA ARG A 448 34.15 17.35 -12.16
C ARG A 448 33.83 16.38 -13.31
N GLY A 449 33.78 16.87 -14.55
CA GLY A 449 33.37 16.14 -15.74
C GLY A 449 31.84 16.03 -15.88
N ILE A 450 31.40 15.57 -17.05
CA ILE A 450 29.96 15.46 -17.38
C ILE A 450 29.31 14.36 -16.52
N PRO A 451 28.18 14.64 -15.84
CA PRO A 451 27.41 13.62 -15.14
C PRO A 451 26.61 12.75 -16.12
N THR A 452 26.38 11.49 -15.75
CA THR A 452 25.48 10.58 -16.46
C THR A 452 24.02 10.87 -16.12
N ASP A 453 23.74 11.21 -14.86
CA ASP A 453 22.39 11.47 -14.37
C ASP A 453 22.36 12.71 -13.46
N ILE A 454 21.44 13.61 -13.76
CA ILE A 454 21.17 14.82 -12.97
C ILE A 454 19.77 14.72 -12.37
N TYR A 455 19.66 14.94 -11.06
CA TYR A 455 18.40 14.92 -10.31
C TYR A 455 18.13 16.30 -9.71
N SER A 456 16.97 16.89 -10.02
CA SER A 456 16.56 18.20 -9.51
C SER A 456 15.07 18.26 -9.15
N ASP A 457 14.64 19.32 -8.48
CA ASP A 457 13.23 19.68 -8.41
C ASP A 457 12.73 20.27 -9.75
N CYS A 458 11.42 20.50 -9.86
CA CYS A 458 10.78 21.09 -11.03
C CYS A 458 10.91 22.62 -11.12
N GLY A 459 11.99 23.20 -10.58
CA GLY A 459 12.31 24.62 -10.73
C GLY A 459 12.38 25.03 -12.21
N THR A 460 11.84 26.22 -12.54
CA THR A 460 11.73 26.70 -13.93
C THR A 460 13.08 26.84 -14.63
N ASN A 461 14.12 27.23 -13.89
CA ASN A 461 15.51 27.27 -14.33
C ASN A 461 16.06 25.88 -14.72
N TYR A 462 15.80 24.85 -13.91
CA TYR A 462 16.24 23.48 -14.21
C TYR A 462 15.47 22.88 -15.39
N VAL A 463 14.15 23.10 -15.45
CA VAL A 463 13.32 22.66 -16.59
C VAL A 463 13.79 23.32 -17.88
N GLY A 464 14.09 24.62 -17.83
CA GLY A 464 14.67 25.35 -18.97
C GLY A 464 16.01 24.77 -19.42
N ALA A 465 16.91 24.51 -18.48
CA ALA A 465 18.24 23.99 -18.76
C ALA A 465 18.19 22.57 -19.33
N ALA A 466 17.38 21.68 -18.75
CA ALA A 466 17.17 20.32 -19.25
C ALA A 466 16.64 20.32 -20.69
N ARG A 467 15.74 21.26 -21.04
CA ARG A 467 15.23 21.41 -22.41
C ARG A 467 16.34 21.81 -23.38
N GLN A 468 17.19 22.77 -23.01
CA GLN A 468 18.29 23.22 -23.87
C GLN A 468 19.35 22.12 -24.05
N LEU A 469 19.77 21.45 -22.97
CA LEU A 469 20.72 20.35 -23.03
C LEU A 469 20.20 19.18 -23.87
N LYS A 470 18.91 18.85 -23.75
CA LYS A 470 18.28 17.80 -24.56
C LYS A 470 18.30 18.12 -26.05
N LEU A 471 18.25 19.39 -26.45
CA LEU A 471 18.38 19.81 -27.84
C LEU A 471 19.82 19.63 -28.34
N LEU A 472 20.80 20.03 -27.51
CA LEU A 472 22.23 19.90 -27.82
C LEU A 472 22.64 18.43 -27.97
N PHE A 473 22.25 17.56 -27.04
CA PHE A 473 22.55 16.11 -27.10
C PHE A 473 21.82 15.36 -28.23
N ARG A 474 20.80 15.97 -28.87
CA ARG A 474 20.06 15.40 -30.00
C ARG A 474 20.55 15.89 -31.37
N ASN A 475 21.48 16.85 -31.41
CA ASN A 475 22.02 17.36 -32.67
C ASN A 475 23.02 16.37 -33.26
N ALA A 476 22.71 15.83 -34.44
CA ALA A 476 23.51 14.79 -35.11
C ALA A 476 24.98 15.19 -35.33
N LYS A 477 25.26 16.46 -35.67
CA LYS A 477 26.64 16.96 -35.86
C LYS A 477 27.47 16.98 -34.58
N GLU A 478 26.84 17.14 -33.43
CA GLU A 478 27.52 17.17 -32.13
C GLU A 478 27.65 15.76 -31.53
N GLN A 479 26.73 14.85 -31.84
CA GLN A 479 26.83 13.42 -31.49
C GLN A 479 28.01 12.72 -32.18
N ASP A 480 28.39 13.15 -33.39
CA ASP A 480 29.57 12.62 -34.08
C ASP A 480 30.90 13.12 -33.48
N ARG A 481 30.91 14.29 -32.83
CA ARG A 481 32.11 14.91 -32.23
C ARG A 481 32.31 14.52 -30.78
N ILE A 482 31.23 14.43 -30.03
CA ILE A 482 31.20 14.01 -28.63
C ILE A 482 30.80 12.54 -28.67
N SER A 483 31.77 11.63 -28.52
CA SER A 483 31.59 10.16 -28.59
C SER A 483 30.17 9.74 -28.19
N SER A 484 29.51 8.93 -29.02
CA SER A 484 28.15 8.37 -28.88
C SER A 484 27.81 7.72 -27.52
N HIS A 485 28.73 7.73 -26.56
CA HIS A 485 28.66 7.18 -25.21
C HIS A 485 28.35 8.23 -24.12
N LEU A 486 28.31 9.53 -24.41
CA LEU A 486 27.98 10.58 -23.43
C LEU A 486 26.47 10.80 -23.35
N ALA A 487 25.80 9.98 -22.53
CA ALA A 487 24.39 10.17 -22.19
C ALA A 487 24.26 10.89 -20.84
N CYS A 488 23.77 12.14 -20.86
CA CYS A 488 23.35 12.86 -19.66
C CYS A 488 21.82 12.87 -19.58
N THR A 489 21.26 12.12 -18.63
CA THR A 489 19.81 12.01 -18.40
C THR A 489 19.38 12.90 -17.25
N TRP A 490 18.31 13.68 -17.46
CA TRP A 490 17.75 14.55 -16.42
C TRP A 490 16.50 13.94 -15.80
N HIS A 491 16.47 13.87 -14.47
CA HIS A 491 15.37 13.32 -13.67
C HIS A 491 14.78 14.41 -12.79
N PHE A 492 13.46 14.60 -12.89
CA PHE A 492 12.72 15.55 -12.06
C PHE A 492 11.97 14.83 -10.95
N ASN A 493 12.10 15.33 -9.72
CA ASN A 493 11.35 14.79 -8.59
C ASN A 493 9.83 15.04 -8.77
N PRO A 494 8.95 14.10 -8.40
CA PRO A 494 7.51 14.33 -8.45
C PRO A 494 7.10 15.54 -7.60
N PRO A 495 6.17 16.39 -8.06
CA PRO A 495 5.73 17.56 -7.32
C PRO A 495 5.32 17.21 -5.88
N ALA A 496 5.80 18.00 -4.90
CA ALA A 496 5.48 17.88 -3.48
C ALA A 496 5.95 16.60 -2.75
N THR A 497 7.01 15.93 -3.20
CA THR A 497 7.62 14.78 -2.48
C THR A 497 9.09 15.01 -2.08
N PRO A 498 9.38 15.81 -1.03
CA PRO A 498 10.74 15.94 -0.47
C PRO A 498 11.31 14.62 0.09
N HIS A 499 10.48 13.57 0.22
CA HIS A 499 10.91 12.28 0.75
C HIS A 499 11.82 11.47 -0.20
N PHE A 500 11.77 11.69 -1.51
CA PHE A 500 12.76 11.09 -2.43
C PHE A 500 14.16 11.73 -2.26
N GLY A 501 14.22 12.93 -1.67
CA GLY A 501 15.43 13.73 -1.44
C GLY A 501 16.19 13.55 -0.15
N GLY A 502 15.74 12.66 0.73
CA GLY A 502 16.16 12.64 2.13
C GLY A 502 17.68 12.55 2.40
N ILE A 503 18.49 12.03 1.48
CA ILE A 503 19.95 11.92 1.66
C ILE A 503 20.67 13.21 1.27
N TRP A 504 20.22 13.91 0.21
CA TRP A 504 20.83 15.17 -0.21
C TRP A 504 20.22 16.35 0.55
N GLU A 505 18.91 16.38 0.78
CA GLU A 505 18.22 17.49 1.46
C GLU A 505 18.76 17.76 2.87
N ALA A 506 19.09 16.72 3.65
CA ALA A 506 19.55 16.90 5.03
C ALA A 506 20.96 17.52 5.13
N GLY A 507 21.92 17.03 4.34
CA GLY A 507 23.27 17.58 4.28
C GLY A 507 23.31 18.99 3.70
N ILE A 508 22.45 19.24 2.69
CA ILE A 508 22.28 20.53 2.03
C ILE A 508 21.65 21.57 2.97
N LYS A 509 20.57 21.21 3.67
CA LYS A 509 19.87 22.11 4.60
C LYS A 509 20.78 22.55 5.74
N SER A 510 21.57 21.63 6.29
CA SER A 510 22.57 21.95 7.31
C SER A 510 23.65 22.89 6.76
N ALA A 511 24.22 22.62 5.58
CA ALA A 511 25.25 23.48 4.99
C ALA A 511 24.75 24.92 4.72
N LYS A 512 23.52 25.06 4.20
CA LYS A 512 22.85 26.36 3.95
C LYS A 512 22.64 27.15 5.26
N ILE A 513 22.13 26.49 6.30
CA ILE A 513 21.85 27.10 7.61
C ILE A 513 23.15 27.60 8.27
N HIS A 514 24.19 26.76 8.27
CA HIS A 514 25.48 27.11 8.85
C HIS A 514 26.13 28.30 8.15
N LEU A 515 26.10 28.34 6.81
CA LEU A 515 26.67 29.45 6.05
C LEU A 515 25.97 30.77 6.41
N LYS A 516 24.63 30.76 6.48
CA LYS A 516 23.83 31.93 6.87
C LYS A 516 24.14 32.41 8.29
N HIS A 517 24.26 31.48 9.25
CA HIS A 517 24.55 31.82 10.65
C HIS A 517 25.98 32.31 10.89
N VAL A 518 26.93 31.86 10.06
CA VAL A 518 28.34 32.22 10.17
C VAL A 518 28.60 33.60 9.55
N ILE A 519 27.93 33.91 8.44
CA ILE A 519 28.01 35.22 7.79
C ILE A 519 27.21 36.26 8.60
N GLY A 520 26.05 35.86 9.14
CA GLY A 520 25.23 36.73 9.98
C GLY A 520 24.77 37.98 9.24
N GLN A 521 25.07 39.15 9.81
CA GLN A 521 24.77 40.47 9.23
C GLN A 521 25.91 41.03 8.36
N GLN A 522 27.03 40.32 8.22
CA GLN A 522 28.17 40.80 7.46
C GLN A 522 27.88 40.72 5.96
N ILE A 523 28.26 41.77 5.22
CA ILE A 523 28.17 41.80 3.76
C ILE A 523 29.57 41.55 3.20
N LEU A 524 29.74 40.38 2.58
CA LEU A 524 30.97 39.96 1.91
C LEU A 524 31.00 40.50 0.47
N THR A 525 32.17 40.70 -0.11
CA THR A 525 32.29 40.93 -1.56
C THR A 525 32.16 39.62 -2.33
N HIS A 526 31.96 39.69 -3.65
CA HIS A 526 31.85 38.50 -4.48
C HIS A 526 33.06 37.57 -4.33
N GLU A 527 34.27 38.12 -4.44
CA GLU A 527 35.53 37.38 -4.28
C GLU A 527 35.68 36.74 -2.89
N GLU A 528 35.31 37.47 -1.83
CA GLU A 528 35.37 36.97 -0.46
C GLU A 528 34.36 35.85 -0.23
N PHE A 529 33.18 35.94 -0.85
CA PHE A 529 32.14 34.91 -0.79
C PHE A 529 32.54 33.66 -1.59
N VAL A 530 33.15 33.80 -2.76
CA VAL A 530 33.78 32.70 -3.54
C VAL A 530 34.84 32.00 -2.71
N THR A 531 35.71 32.77 -2.03
CA THR A 531 36.76 32.22 -1.18
C THR A 531 36.17 31.43 -0.01
N LEU A 532 35.18 32.00 0.69
CA LEU A 532 34.55 31.35 1.83
C LEU A 532 33.82 30.06 1.43
N THR A 533 33.05 30.10 0.34
CA THR A 533 32.31 28.92 -0.16
C THR A 533 33.26 27.81 -0.61
N THR A 534 34.34 28.13 -1.32
CA THR A 534 35.37 27.15 -1.70
C THR A 534 36.02 26.49 -0.47
N ARG A 535 36.32 27.26 0.58
CA ARG A 535 36.86 26.72 1.83
C ARG A 535 35.85 25.82 2.56
N VAL A 536 34.56 26.20 2.52
CA VAL A 536 33.47 25.39 3.07
C VAL A 536 33.28 24.08 2.29
N GLU A 537 33.43 24.09 0.96
CA GLU A 537 33.45 22.86 0.14
C GLU A 537 34.53 21.89 0.64
N GLY A 538 35.73 22.41 0.95
CA GLY A 538 36.82 21.64 1.54
C GLY A 538 36.44 20.99 2.88
N ILE A 539 35.80 21.74 3.79
CA ILE A 539 35.28 21.20 5.07
C ILE A 539 34.28 20.06 4.84
N LEU A 540 33.31 20.27 3.96
CA LEU A 540 32.27 19.28 3.71
C LEU A 540 32.86 17.99 3.12
N ASN A 541 33.89 18.11 2.27
CA ASN A 541 34.53 16.98 1.60
C ASN A 541 35.66 16.32 2.42
N SER A 542 36.10 16.91 3.53
CA SER A 542 37.09 16.27 4.43
C SER A 542 36.48 15.30 5.44
N ARG A 543 35.16 15.13 5.44
CA ARG A 543 34.44 14.36 6.45
C ARG A 543 34.72 12.85 6.36
N PRO A 544 34.84 12.12 7.49
CA PRO A 544 35.01 10.68 7.48
C PRO A 544 33.73 9.97 7.03
N ILE A 545 33.87 9.00 6.12
CA ILE A 545 32.79 8.11 5.67
C ILE A 545 32.89 6.79 6.44
N THR A 546 34.05 6.14 6.38
CA THR A 546 34.31 4.79 6.89
C THR A 546 35.81 4.58 7.13
N PRO A 547 36.26 3.64 7.98
CA PRO A 547 37.66 3.22 8.06
C PRO A 547 38.30 2.97 6.69
N ALA A 548 39.53 3.44 6.48
CA ALA A 548 40.23 3.18 5.21
C ALA A 548 40.82 1.76 5.14
N SER A 549 41.12 1.17 6.29
CA SER A 549 41.66 -0.19 6.42
C SER A 549 40.95 -0.97 7.52
N SER A 550 40.91 -2.29 7.35
CA SER A 550 40.51 -3.25 8.38
C SER A 550 41.57 -3.40 9.48
N ASP A 551 42.82 -2.97 9.25
CA ASP A 551 43.89 -3.02 10.25
C ASP A 551 43.53 -2.22 11.50
N PRO A 552 43.48 -2.87 12.69
CA PRO A 552 43.30 -2.23 13.99
C PRO A 552 44.27 -1.08 14.33
N HIS A 553 45.45 -1.03 13.70
CA HIS A 553 46.45 0.02 13.95
C HIS A 553 46.31 1.23 13.02
N ASP A 554 45.65 1.07 11.88
CA ASP A 554 45.36 2.17 10.98
C ASP A 554 44.15 2.98 11.46
N LEU A 555 44.42 4.25 11.82
CA LEU A 555 43.43 5.21 12.29
C LEU A 555 42.96 6.16 11.17
N SER A 556 43.25 5.86 9.91
CA SER A 556 42.79 6.65 8.77
C SER A 556 41.35 6.28 8.37
N ALA A 557 40.63 7.25 7.82
CA ALA A 557 39.28 7.07 7.31
C ALA A 557 39.20 7.58 5.87
N LEU A 558 38.41 6.88 5.05
CA LEU A 558 38.02 7.34 3.74
C LEU A 558 37.14 8.58 3.86
N THR A 559 37.44 9.60 3.07
CA THR A 559 36.69 10.86 2.99
C THR A 559 36.30 11.11 1.53
N PRO A 560 35.29 11.94 1.25
CA PRO A 560 34.99 12.33 -0.13
C PRO A 560 36.22 12.90 -0.86
N GLY A 561 37.09 13.63 -0.14
CA GLY A 561 38.35 14.16 -0.68
C GLY A 561 39.23 13.09 -1.36
N HIS A 562 39.36 11.90 -0.76
CA HIS A 562 40.13 10.80 -1.36
C HIS A 562 39.62 10.42 -2.75
N PHE A 563 38.31 10.47 -2.98
CA PHE A 563 37.72 10.18 -4.28
C PHE A 563 37.83 11.36 -5.27
N LEU A 564 38.03 12.58 -4.79
CA LEU A 564 38.09 13.78 -5.62
C LEU A 564 39.51 14.11 -6.09
N ILE A 565 40.50 13.99 -5.20
CA ILE A 565 41.89 14.39 -5.47
C ILE A 565 42.90 13.26 -5.22
N GLY A 566 42.45 12.06 -4.83
CA GLY A 566 43.33 10.93 -4.51
C GLY A 566 43.88 10.93 -3.07
N GLU A 567 43.64 11.99 -2.31
CA GLU A 567 44.17 12.16 -0.95
C GLU A 567 43.17 12.94 -0.04
N PRO A 568 43.37 12.98 1.29
CA PRO A 568 42.54 13.78 2.18
C PRO A 568 42.69 15.29 1.90
N ILE A 569 41.58 16.03 1.96
CA ILE A 569 41.60 17.50 1.85
C ILE A 569 42.11 18.10 3.16
N HIS A 570 43.25 18.78 3.09
CA HIS A 570 43.88 19.48 4.21
C HIS A 570 43.69 21.01 4.09
N ALA A 571 43.31 21.66 5.19
CA ALA A 571 43.30 23.11 5.26
C ALA A 571 44.70 23.67 5.57
N LEU A 572 44.97 24.91 5.13
CA LEU A 572 46.18 25.63 5.49
C LEU A 572 46.24 25.88 7.01
N PRO A 573 47.42 25.75 7.64
CA PRO A 573 47.58 25.96 9.08
C PRO A 573 47.34 27.42 9.46
N GLU A 574 46.37 27.63 10.36
CA GLU A 574 45.89 28.94 10.75
C GLU A 574 45.59 28.99 12.27
N ARG A 575 46.22 29.91 13.02
CA ARG A 575 45.82 30.33 14.39
C ARG A 575 44.29 30.46 14.56
N ASP A 576 43.76 30.00 15.70
CA ASP A 576 42.35 30.19 16.07
C ASP A 576 42.07 31.66 16.40
N ILE A 577 41.04 32.24 15.78
CA ILE A 577 40.59 33.61 16.01
C ILE A 577 39.08 33.68 16.30
N THR A 578 38.45 32.56 16.64
CA THR A 578 36.99 32.50 16.88
C THR A 578 36.54 33.37 18.06
N ASP A 579 37.42 33.66 19.02
CA ASP A 579 37.12 34.46 20.22
C ASP A 579 37.39 35.97 20.04
N ILE A 580 37.98 36.39 18.91
CA ILE A 580 38.27 37.80 18.64
C ILE A 580 36.99 38.51 18.17
N LYS A 581 36.66 39.67 18.74
CA LYS A 581 35.48 40.45 18.32
C LYS A 581 35.60 40.92 16.85
N ILE A 582 34.51 40.80 16.09
CA ILE A 582 34.43 41.11 14.65
C ILE A 582 34.96 42.51 14.30
N ASN A 583 34.72 43.50 15.16
CA ASN A 583 35.17 44.88 14.96
C ASN A 583 36.70 45.07 14.99
N ARG A 584 37.47 44.06 15.42
CA ARG A 584 38.94 44.08 15.46
C ARG A 584 39.58 43.26 14.34
N LEU A 585 38.79 42.68 13.45
CA LEU A 585 39.27 41.81 12.37
C LEU A 585 39.42 42.60 11.07
N ASN A 586 40.53 42.36 10.36
CA ASN A 586 40.60 42.74 8.95
C ASN A 586 39.75 41.79 8.08
N ARG A 587 39.55 42.12 6.79
CA ARG A 587 38.67 41.32 5.90
C ARG A 587 39.10 39.86 5.75
N TRP A 588 40.41 39.61 5.69
CA TRP A 588 40.94 38.25 5.60
C TRP A 588 40.69 37.44 6.89
N GLN A 589 40.93 38.07 8.04
CA GLN A 589 40.64 37.51 9.36
C GLN A 589 39.15 37.29 9.56
N LEU A 590 38.27 38.12 8.98
CA LEU A 590 36.83 37.91 9.01
C LEU A 590 36.44 36.62 8.26
N ILE A 591 36.93 36.43 7.03
CA ILE A 591 36.66 35.20 6.24
C ILE A 591 37.17 33.96 7.00
N ARG A 592 38.35 34.07 7.59
CA ARG A 592 38.94 33.01 8.41
C ARG A 592 38.14 32.70 9.66
N GLN A 593 37.69 33.71 10.39
CA GLN A 593 36.82 33.53 11.55
C GLN A 593 35.50 32.88 11.13
N CYS A 594 34.94 33.29 9.99
CA CYS A 594 33.75 32.66 9.42
C CYS A 594 34.01 31.17 9.14
N HIS A 595 35.10 30.84 8.44
CA HIS A 595 35.50 29.47 8.15
C HIS A 595 35.68 28.61 9.41
N GLN A 596 36.39 29.10 10.43
CA GLN A 596 36.60 28.40 11.70
C GLN A 596 35.28 28.23 12.49
N SER A 597 34.43 29.27 12.49
CA SER A 597 33.11 29.22 13.13
C SER A 597 32.17 28.24 12.43
N TYR A 598 32.25 28.15 11.11
CA TYR A 598 31.52 27.16 10.31
C TYR A 598 31.93 25.76 10.72
N TRP A 599 33.23 25.46 10.73
CA TRP A 599 33.76 24.17 11.18
C TRP A 599 33.27 23.80 12.58
N LYS A 600 33.40 24.70 13.57
CA LYS A 600 33.04 24.43 14.97
C LYS A 600 31.56 24.09 15.15
N ARG A 601 30.68 24.78 14.40
CA ARG A 601 29.22 24.56 14.45
C ARG A 601 28.83 23.30 13.67
N TRP A 602 29.32 23.18 12.44
CA TRP A 602 28.97 22.09 11.55
C TRP A 602 29.53 20.74 12.04
N SER A 603 30.76 20.68 12.55
CA SER A 603 31.32 19.44 13.12
C SER A 603 30.51 18.96 14.33
N ARG A 604 30.06 19.87 15.20
CA ARG A 604 29.19 19.52 16.34
C ARG A 604 27.80 19.03 15.90
N GLU A 605 27.17 19.70 14.95
CA GLU A 605 25.87 19.29 14.42
C GLU A 605 25.97 17.98 13.62
N TYR A 606 27.06 17.79 12.87
CA TYR A 606 27.33 16.55 12.16
C TYR A 606 27.51 15.39 13.12
N LEU A 607 28.31 15.56 14.19
CA LEU A 607 28.50 14.54 15.22
C LEU A 607 27.20 14.19 15.94
N SER A 608 26.38 15.18 16.29
CA SER A 608 25.07 14.94 16.90
C SER A 608 24.08 14.29 15.92
N SER A 609 24.17 14.59 14.62
CA SER A 609 23.37 13.92 13.58
C SER A 609 23.75 12.45 13.40
N LEU A 610 25.03 12.10 13.58
CA LEU A 610 25.52 10.72 13.57
C LEU A 610 25.18 9.96 14.87
N GLN A 611 24.98 10.67 15.99
CA GLN A 611 24.42 10.10 17.22
C GLN A 611 22.88 9.93 17.13
N GLY A 612 22.22 10.67 16.23
CA GLY A 612 20.76 10.72 16.06
C GLY A 612 20.18 9.51 15.33
N ARG A 613 19.09 8.95 15.88
CA ARG A 613 18.39 7.77 15.36
C ARG A 613 17.67 8.02 14.03
N SER A 614 17.89 7.15 13.04
CA SER A 614 16.89 6.87 12.00
C SER A 614 15.92 5.81 12.54
N LYS A 615 14.71 6.25 12.93
CA LYS A 615 13.49 5.48 13.27
C LYS A 615 13.64 4.22 14.18
N TRP A 616 12.82 4.19 15.24
CA TRP A 616 12.42 3.06 16.12
C TRP A 616 13.01 3.00 17.55
N TYR A 617 12.12 2.69 18.49
CA TYR A 617 12.23 2.74 19.95
C TYR A 617 12.75 1.42 20.57
N LYS A 618 13.89 0.88 20.09
CA LYS A 618 14.55 -0.30 20.72
C LYS A 618 16.02 -0.02 21.05
N SER A 619 16.56 -0.82 21.99
CA SER A 619 17.93 -0.73 22.52
C SER A 619 18.97 -0.67 21.39
N SER A 620 19.87 0.32 21.45
CA SER A 620 20.97 0.47 20.49
C SER A 620 22.04 -0.61 20.76
N PRO A 621 22.69 -1.18 19.73
CA PRO A 621 23.81 -2.08 19.95
C PRO A 621 24.98 -1.35 20.66
N ASN A 622 25.55 -1.98 21.67
CA ASN A 622 26.74 -1.48 22.38
C ASN A 622 27.93 -1.30 21.41
N LEU A 623 28.81 -0.33 21.71
CA LEU A 623 30.13 -0.27 21.06
C LEU A 623 30.92 -1.54 21.36
N LYS A 624 31.63 -2.06 20.37
CA LYS A 624 32.47 -3.26 20.48
C LYS A 624 33.95 -2.90 20.38
N VAL A 625 34.80 -3.80 20.89
CA VAL A 625 36.23 -3.74 20.64
C VAL A 625 36.49 -3.71 19.12
N ASN A 626 37.43 -2.88 18.70
CA ASN A 626 37.80 -2.56 17.31
C ASN A 626 36.86 -1.65 16.51
N ASP A 627 35.74 -1.19 17.08
CA ASP A 627 34.91 -0.17 16.43
C ASP A 627 35.70 1.13 16.23
N MET A 628 35.62 1.71 15.03
CA MET A 628 36.18 3.03 14.74
C MET A 628 35.18 4.12 15.13
N VAL A 629 35.65 5.10 15.90
CA VAL A 629 34.84 6.18 16.47
C VAL A 629 35.46 7.54 16.21
N ILE A 630 34.62 8.56 16.00
CA ILE A 630 35.04 9.95 16.09
C ILE A 630 34.95 10.40 17.56
N VAL A 631 36.01 11.02 18.05
CA VAL A 631 36.11 11.56 19.41
C VAL A 631 35.81 13.06 19.39
N GLU A 632 34.79 13.49 20.13
CA GLU A 632 34.46 14.91 20.25
C GLU A 632 35.60 15.68 20.96
N ALA A 633 36.18 16.69 20.29
CA ALA A 633 37.24 17.54 20.82
C ALA A 633 37.03 19.02 20.40
N PRO A 634 37.03 19.99 21.35
CA PRO A 634 36.59 21.36 21.07
C PRO A 634 37.61 22.31 20.42
N SER A 635 38.87 21.91 20.16
CA SER A 635 39.99 22.85 19.89
C SER A 635 40.94 22.43 18.75
N ARG A 636 40.44 22.12 17.54
CA ARG A 636 41.27 21.65 16.42
C ARG A 636 41.08 22.45 15.12
N PRO A 637 42.09 22.47 14.23
CA PRO A 637 42.01 23.11 12.92
C PRO A 637 40.79 22.62 12.11
N PRO A 638 40.20 23.48 11.26
CA PRO A 638 39.18 23.06 10.31
C PRO A 638 39.67 21.89 9.44
N THR A 639 38.76 20.98 9.10
CA THR A 639 38.98 19.76 8.28
C THR A 639 39.64 18.56 8.97
N GLU A 640 40.13 18.70 10.21
CA GLU A 640 40.80 17.63 10.96
C GLU A 640 39.85 16.93 11.95
N TRP A 641 39.53 15.65 11.69
CA TRP A 641 38.66 14.84 12.55
C TRP A 641 39.46 13.91 13.45
N ARG A 642 39.18 13.91 14.77
CA ARG A 642 39.86 13.03 15.72
C ARG A 642 39.27 11.62 15.66
N LEU A 643 39.95 10.73 14.97
CA LEU A 643 39.61 9.32 14.88
C LEU A 643 40.26 8.53 16.01
N GLY A 644 39.56 7.50 16.47
CA GLY A 644 40.08 6.54 17.43
C GLY A 644 39.44 5.17 17.27
N ARG A 645 40.09 4.15 17.82
CA ARG A 645 39.59 2.78 17.83
C ARG A 645 39.35 2.29 19.24
N VAL A 646 38.21 1.66 19.49
CA VAL A 646 37.87 1.09 20.80
C VAL A 646 38.81 -0.09 21.07
N THR A 647 39.63 -0.01 22.12
CA THR A 647 40.52 -1.10 22.55
C THR A 647 39.87 -1.98 23.61
N GLU A 648 39.03 -1.39 24.47
CA GLU A 648 38.36 -2.09 25.56
C GLU A 648 36.97 -1.49 25.81
N VAL A 649 36.01 -2.33 26.19
CA VAL A 649 34.65 -1.93 26.57
C VAL A 649 34.46 -2.12 28.07
N HIS A 650 33.80 -1.17 28.73
CA HIS A 650 33.53 -1.21 30.17
C HIS A 650 32.00 -1.23 30.39
N PRO A 651 31.35 -2.42 30.33
CA PRO A 651 29.91 -2.56 30.53
C PRO A 651 29.49 -2.32 31.99
N GLY A 652 28.29 -1.78 32.18
CA GLY A 652 27.66 -1.64 33.50
C GLY A 652 26.98 -2.94 33.97
N ALA A 653 26.40 -2.94 35.17
CA ALA A 653 25.69 -4.09 35.75
C ALA A 653 24.45 -4.54 34.95
N ASP A 654 23.93 -3.69 34.08
CA ASP A 654 22.84 -3.95 33.14
C ASP A 654 23.34 -4.35 31.73
N ASP A 655 24.62 -4.70 31.60
CA ASP A 655 25.30 -5.06 30.35
C ASP A 655 25.31 -3.95 29.27
N VAL A 656 25.10 -2.68 29.69
CA VAL A 656 25.15 -1.51 28.80
C VAL A 656 26.53 -0.86 28.86
N VAL A 657 27.21 -0.75 27.70
CA VAL A 657 28.54 -0.12 27.58
C VAL A 657 28.40 1.39 27.64
N ARG A 658 28.79 2.00 28.76
CA ARG A 658 28.75 3.46 28.98
C ARG A 658 30.10 4.14 28.88
N VAL A 659 31.19 3.38 29.05
CA VAL A 659 32.58 3.85 28.97
C VAL A 659 33.40 2.89 28.12
N VAL A 660 34.32 3.42 27.32
CA VAL A 660 35.26 2.63 26.50
C VAL A 660 36.67 3.21 26.60
N SER A 661 37.70 2.36 26.49
CA SER A 661 39.08 2.79 26.24
C SER A 661 39.26 2.96 24.73
N VAL A 662 39.72 4.13 24.29
CA VAL A 662 39.91 4.46 22.86
C VAL A 662 41.37 4.82 22.60
N ARG A 663 41.98 4.14 21.62
CA ARG A 663 43.30 4.49 21.07
C ARG A 663 43.14 5.56 20.00
N THR A 664 43.86 6.67 20.15
CA THR A 664 43.97 7.75 19.16
C THR A 664 45.46 7.94 18.79
N ARG A 665 45.75 8.79 17.80
CA ARG A 665 47.14 9.13 17.43
C ARG A 665 47.97 9.68 18.59
N ASP A 666 47.32 10.34 19.56
CA ASP A 666 47.98 10.96 20.71
C ASP A 666 48.13 10.00 21.93
N GLY A 667 47.63 8.76 21.83
CA GLY A 667 47.63 7.78 22.92
C GLY A 667 46.25 7.16 23.24
N ILE A 668 46.19 6.35 24.30
CA ILE A 668 44.98 5.65 24.76
C ILE A 668 44.28 6.46 25.86
N TYR A 669 42.97 6.69 25.71
CA TYR A 669 42.17 7.47 26.65
C TYR A 669 40.85 6.76 27.00
N LYS A 670 40.43 6.82 28.26
CA LYS A 670 39.06 6.43 28.65
C LYS A 670 38.07 7.54 28.31
N ARG A 671 36.98 7.21 27.62
CA ARG A 671 35.95 8.16 27.18
C ARG A 671 34.53 7.60 27.40
N PRO A 672 33.59 8.44 27.89
CA PRO A 672 32.18 8.09 27.90
C PRO A 672 31.66 7.89 26.47
N VAL A 673 30.81 6.86 26.26
CA VAL A 673 30.22 6.56 24.94
C VAL A 673 29.43 7.74 24.36
N VAL A 674 28.85 8.59 25.22
CA VAL A 674 28.12 9.80 24.81
C VAL A 674 29.00 10.85 24.10
N LYS A 675 30.33 10.79 24.25
CA LYS A 675 31.30 11.68 23.57
C LYS A 675 31.95 11.03 22.34
N LEU A 676 31.45 9.86 21.96
CA LEU A 676 31.96 9.07 20.85
C LEU A 676 30.84 8.88 19.82
N VAL A 677 31.25 8.80 18.56
CA VAL A 677 30.35 8.56 17.44
C VAL A 677 30.90 7.42 16.62
N ARG A 678 30.20 6.28 16.58
CA ARG A 678 30.59 5.13 15.76
C ARG A 678 30.50 5.50 14.28
N LEU A 679 31.55 5.26 13.51
CA LEU A 679 31.45 5.35 12.06
C LEU A 679 30.56 4.22 11.54
N PRO A 680 29.71 4.45 10.53
CA PRO A 680 28.95 3.38 9.91
C PRO A 680 29.91 2.41 9.22
N VAL A 681 30.02 1.19 9.77
CA VAL A 681 30.82 0.09 9.23
C VAL A 681 29.86 -1.00 8.74
N GLU A 682 29.05 -0.68 7.73
CA GLU A 682 28.32 -1.70 6.97
C GLU A 682 28.74 -1.55 5.50
N PRO A 683 29.07 -2.64 4.80
CA PRO A 683 29.43 -2.62 3.38
C PRO A 683 28.29 -2.15 2.48
#